data_AF-A0A8H2W9F4-F1
#
_entry.id   AF-A0A8H2W9F4-F1
#
_cell.length_a   1.000
_cell.length_b   1.000
_cell.length_c   1.000
_cell.angle_alpha   90.00
_cell.angle_beta   90.00
_cell.angle_gamma   90.00
#
_symmetry.space_group_name_H-M   'P 1'
#
loop_
_entity.id
_entity.type
_entity.pdbx_description
1 polymer ?
#
loop_
_entity_poly.entity_id
_entity_poly.type
_entity_poly.pdbx_seq_one_letter_code
_entity_poly.pdbx_strand_id
1 'polypeptide(L)'
;MAVLPTKLLGPLAGFSGWYQLTMRLAALLPALALCAERAAAALKYKGADISSLLMLEGQGKTYKWTDGYVEGFEWILQKSGANSVRQRVWVNPSDGVYNLDYNVKLARRVKATGMSVYLDLHYSDTWADPAHQTTPKAWKQANIGELTNSVYQYTLSVCNRFASEGINPAIVSIGNEIRAGLLWPLGGTSSYYNIAALLHSAAWGVKDSKLNPKPKIMIHLDNGWDSGTQLWWYKTVLGQGPLLTSDFDMIGVSYYPFYNSEAYLGSLKYSLGQLASTYGKELVVAETDWPVSCPNPAYKFPSDASSIPISAAGQATWIKNVASIVAGTKGGVGLYYWEPGWVGNGGLGSSCADNLMVDSSGKIRSSFKILSDEIMIQILHFCNYQEILRFGMTCKRCYLIVMTTTSLQLHLELESNGLEIAPGSAEGNSNYALILEELRRYHNAWLDLNLDGPHEKAMSGQMVKWRLNQGHYTIVHLGGAALFGPRSLNSVPLSNPTFGDDITYDQPFHEFYVDRAQDLVVLADIYAQNNRRAKVELRSAQTGLFHPLACHPTLTLQTDFRINIVRYEAFFLSVMGNLLAIMIDDDETPSYELLVFDWKSGILINRIRPISGCGAAGDTIDDVNLKVFVDTNRLLTFAEDGPKTVPWVSAGETPQFPYDLAVFDFSPQAIRQRDTDYARTTNYRSELESVVLNGYRMNGYNLTSSEVTHGLIETIGSDLPTIITDGFKDPVVSNLPYRVVTKGQAHWAEGWTIDGEHIVGINSMGSEPVDSDDDNFEEIPRNNIAIYKLQV
;
A
#
# COMPACT_ATOMS: atom_id res chain seq x y z
N MET A 1 -14.66 15.23 -14.30
CA MET A 1 -13.41 15.48 -15.04
C MET A 1 -12.62 16.54 -14.30
N ALA A 2 -11.48 16.16 -13.76
CA ALA A 2 -10.39 17.04 -13.34
C ALA A 2 -9.11 16.29 -13.75
N VAL A 3 -8.10 17.01 -14.25
CA VAL A 3 -7.00 16.41 -15.02
C VAL A 3 -5.97 15.76 -14.09
N LEU A 4 -5.79 14.44 -14.22
CA LEU A 4 -4.60 13.73 -13.72
C LEU A 4 -3.40 14.06 -14.61
N PRO A 5 -2.17 14.17 -14.07
CA PRO A 5 -0.96 14.16 -14.88
C PRO A 5 -0.85 12.84 -15.66
N THR A 6 -0.89 12.91 -16.99
CA THR A 6 -0.92 11.74 -17.87
C THR A 6 0.48 11.12 -18.10
N LYS A 7 1.04 10.47 -17.07
CA LYS A 7 2.36 9.80 -17.15
C LYS A 7 2.50 8.52 -16.30
N LEU A 8 1.62 7.52 -16.47
CA LEU A 8 1.81 6.22 -15.78
C LEU A 8 1.14 5.00 -16.48
N LEU A 9 1.00 5.05 -17.82
CA LEU A 9 0.45 3.94 -18.61
C LEU A 9 1.27 3.72 -19.89
N GLY A 10 2.03 2.62 -19.92
CA GLY A 10 2.71 2.02 -21.08
C GLY A 10 2.36 0.53 -21.21
N PRO A 11 2.48 -0.08 -22.41
CA PRO A 11 1.74 -1.30 -22.74
C PRO A 11 2.38 -2.63 -22.30
N LEU A 12 1.51 -3.62 -22.08
CA LEU A 12 1.83 -5.01 -21.73
C LEU A 12 2.32 -5.83 -22.93
N ALA A 13 3.44 -6.55 -22.79
CA ALA A 13 3.78 -7.75 -23.57
C ALA A 13 4.89 -8.58 -22.89
N GLY A 14 4.81 -9.91 -22.90
CA GLY A 14 5.90 -10.82 -22.50
C GLY A 14 5.48 -11.95 -21.55
N PHE A 15 5.37 -13.18 -22.07
CA PHE A 15 5.02 -14.39 -21.29
C PHE A 15 6.26 -15.16 -20.81
N SER A 16 6.33 -15.49 -19.51
CA SER A 16 6.90 -16.77 -19.02
C SER A 16 6.74 -16.94 -17.49
N GLY A 17 5.54 -17.34 -17.03
CA GLY A 17 5.19 -17.37 -15.58
C GLY A 17 4.56 -18.67 -15.06
N TRP A 18 4.74 -19.81 -15.73
CA TRP A 18 4.00 -21.05 -15.40
C TRP A 18 4.55 -21.84 -14.20
N TYR A 19 5.80 -21.62 -13.78
CA TYR A 19 6.41 -22.38 -12.68
C TYR A 19 6.22 -21.78 -11.27
N GLN A 20 5.92 -20.48 -11.15
CA GLN A 20 5.66 -19.86 -9.83
C GLN A 20 4.21 -20.02 -9.34
N LEU A 21 3.29 -20.45 -10.21
CA LEU A 21 1.85 -20.52 -9.88
C LEU A 21 1.52 -21.65 -8.89
N THR A 22 2.27 -22.75 -8.93
CA THR A 22 1.98 -23.97 -8.15
C THR A 22 2.36 -23.85 -6.67
N MET A 23 3.45 -23.14 -6.32
CA MET A 23 3.84 -22.96 -4.92
C MET A 23 3.02 -21.89 -4.18
N ARG A 24 2.50 -20.87 -4.88
CA ARG A 24 1.62 -19.86 -4.26
C ARG A 24 0.23 -20.40 -3.88
N LEU A 25 -0.26 -21.43 -4.58
CA LEU A 25 -1.55 -22.09 -4.29
C LEU A 25 -1.55 -22.84 -2.94
N ALA A 26 -0.39 -23.36 -2.49
CA ALA A 26 -0.29 -24.07 -1.21
C ALA A 26 -0.39 -23.13 0.01
N ALA A 27 0.21 -21.94 -0.07
CA ALA A 27 0.14 -20.92 0.99
C ALA A 27 -1.22 -20.20 1.06
N LEU A 28 -2.03 -20.27 -0.01
CA LEU A 28 -3.37 -19.69 -0.07
C LEU A 28 -4.43 -20.52 0.70
N LEU A 29 -4.22 -21.81 0.91
CA LEU A 29 -5.20 -22.69 1.56
C LEU A 29 -5.48 -22.34 3.03
N PRO A 30 -4.49 -22.05 3.90
CA PRO A 30 -4.75 -21.60 5.27
C PRO A 30 -5.37 -20.19 5.34
N ALA A 31 -4.97 -19.29 4.44
CA ALA A 31 -5.54 -17.94 4.35
C ALA A 31 -6.99 -17.97 3.86
N LEU A 32 -7.33 -18.85 2.92
CA LEU A 32 -8.69 -19.11 2.48
C LEU A 32 -9.53 -19.77 3.59
N ALA A 33 -8.93 -20.60 4.46
CA ALA A 33 -9.62 -21.14 5.64
C ALA A 33 -9.95 -20.05 6.68
N LEU A 34 -9.01 -19.15 6.99
CA LEU A 34 -9.27 -17.99 7.87
C LEU A 34 -10.29 -17.01 7.28
N CYS A 35 -10.29 -16.82 5.96
CA CYS A 35 -11.32 -16.07 5.25
C CYS A 35 -12.67 -16.80 5.20
N ALA A 36 -12.70 -18.13 5.18
CA ALA A 36 -13.92 -18.93 5.24
C ALA A 36 -14.55 -18.90 6.64
N GLU A 37 -13.76 -18.88 7.72
CA GLU A 37 -14.27 -18.65 9.08
C GLU A 37 -14.79 -17.22 9.26
N ARG A 38 -14.17 -16.21 8.60
CA ARG A 38 -14.72 -14.85 8.51
C ARG A 38 -15.88 -14.69 7.53
N ALA A 39 -16.22 -15.70 6.72
CA ALA A 39 -17.40 -15.70 5.86
C ALA A 39 -18.70 -16.02 6.63
N ALA A 40 -18.65 -16.07 7.97
CA ALA A 40 -19.80 -16.11 8.86
C ALA A 40 -20.66 -14.82 8.74
N ALA A 41 -21.55 -14.83 7.76
CA ALA A 41 -22.78 -14.04 7.65
C ALA A 41 -22.65 -12.52 7.46
N ALA A 42 -22.24 -12.11 6.25
CA ALA A 42 -22.75 -10.85 5.69
C ALA A 42 -24.25 -11.02 5.34
N LEU A 43 -25.12 -10.11 5.80
CA LEU A 43 -26.56 -10.17 5.50
C LEU A 43 -26.83 -10.08 4.00
N LYS A 44 -27.70 -10.97 3.50
CA LYS A 44 -28.20 -11.02 2.12
C LYS A 44 -28.94 -9.73 1.75
N TYR A 45 -29.75 -9.21 2.67
CA TYR A 45 -30.47 -7.95 2.51
C TYR A 45 -30.01 -6.92 3.55
N LYS A 46 -29.35 -5.86 3.09
CA LYS A 46 -28.99 -4.68 3.88
C LYS A 46 -29.74 -3.52 3.27
N GLY A 47 -30.79 -3.03 3.93
CA GLY A 47 -31.70 -2.09 3.29
C GLY A 47 -32.20 -0.96 4.17
N ALA A 48 -33.03 -0.13 3.54
CA ALA A 48 -33.80 0.90 4.19
C ALA A 48 -35.18 1.03 3.54
N ASP A 49 -36.17 1.46 4.30
CA ASP A 49 -37.41 2.03 3.75
C ASP A 49 -37.14 3.48 3.35
N ILE A 50 -37.40 3.85 2.10
CA ILE A 50 -37.29 5.24 1.63
C ILE A 50 -38.52 5.67 0.85
N SER A 51 -39.70 5.15 1.23
CA SER A 51 -40.92 5.41 0.49
C SER A 51 -41.25 6.90 0.44
N SER A 52 -40.90 7.67 1.48
CA SER A 52 -41.08 9.14 1.53
C SER A 52 -40.33 9.92 0.44
N LEU A 53 -39.33 9.33 -0.23
CA LEU A 53 -38.36 10.04 -1.08
C LEU A 53 -39.01 10.92 -2.16
N LEU A 54 -39.91 10.38 -2.99
CA LEU A 54 -40.47 11.15 -4.11
C LEU A 54 -41.40 12.28 -3.65
N MET A 55 -42.09 12.09 -2.52
CA MET A 55 -42.90 13.13 -1.88
C MET A 55 -42.02 14.27 -1.38
N LEU A 56 -40.90 13.95 -0.72
CA LEU A 56 -39.97 14.94 -0.16
C LEU A 56 -39.23 15.72 -1.26
N GLU A 57 -38.79 15.05 -2.32
CA GLU A 57 -38.24 15.73 -3.50
C GLU A 57 -39.28 16.63 -4.18
N GLY A 58 -40.55 16.19 -4.25
CA GLY A 58 -41.68 17.03 -4.70
C GLY A 58 -41.91 18.26 -3.83
N GLN A 59 -41.49 18.22 -2.56
CA GLN A 59 -41.47 19.34 -1.61
C GLN A 59 -40.13 20.11 -1.63
N GLY A 60 -39.26 19.86 -2.61
CA GLY A 60 -37.97 20.55 -2.78
C GLY A 60 -36.85 20.08 -1.83
N LYS A 61 -37.01 18.96 -1.12
CA LYS A 61 -35.92 18.37 -0.33
C LYS A 61 -34.85 17.77 -1.26
N THR A 62 -33.59 17.88 -0.85
CA THR A 62 -32.44 17.33 -1.55
C THR A 62 -31.50 16.66 -0.57
N TYR A 63 -30.80 15.61 -1.01
CA TYR A 63 -29.89 14.84 -0.17
C TYR A 63 -28.45 15.04 -0.61
N LYS A 64 -27.51 15.04 0.34
CA LYS A 64 -26.10 15.33 0.06
C LYS A 64 -25.12 14.57 0.96
N TRP A 65 -23.94 14.36 0.39
CA TRP A 65 -22.77 13.80 1.08
C TRP A 65 -22.21 14.77 2.12
N THR A 66 -21.29 14.29 2.96
CA THR A 66 -20.67 15.09 4.02
C THR A 66 -19.88 16.31 3.52
N ASP A 67 -19.42 16.27 2.27
CA ASP A 67 -18.73 17.35 1.54
C ASP A 67 -19.70 18.32 0.82
N GLY A 68 -21.01 18.10 0.92
CA GLY A 68 -22.05 18.92 0.30
C GLY A 68 -22.44 18.51 -1.12
N TYR A 69 -21.82 17.49 -1.72
CA TYR A 69 -22.23 17.01 -3.05
C TYR A 69 -23.66 16.44 -3.02
N VAL A 70 -24.56 17.01 -3.83
CA VAL A 70 -25.97 16.59 -3.93
C VAL A 70 -26.09 15.39 -4.86
N GLU A 71 -26.79 14.36 -4.42
CA GLU A 71 -27.01 13.13 -5.16
C GLU A 71 -28.38 12.50 -4.79
N GLY A 72 -28.95 11.66 -5.67
CA GLY A 72 -30.18 10.92 -5.37
C GLY A 72 -30.01 10.02 -4.14
N PHE A 73 -30.99 10.02 -3.23
CA PHE A 73 -30.86 9.33 -1.95
C PHE A 73 -30.70 7.81 -2.09
N GLU A 74 -31.26 7.22 -3.15
CA GLU A 74 -31.06 5.83 -3.53
C GLU A 74 -29.59 5.52 -3.88
N TRP A 75 -28.89 6.45 -4.53
CA TRP A 75 -27.46 6.32 -4.85
C TRP A 75 -26.58 6.51 -3.61
N ILE A 76 -26.98 7.42 -2.72
CA ILE A 76 -26.34 7.61 -1.41
C ILE A 76 -26.42 6.32 -0.58
N LEU A 77 -27.59 5.68 -0.53
CA LEU A 77 -27.80 4.38 0.12
C LEU A 77 -26.95 3.28 -0.50
N GLN A 78 -26.97 3.15 -1.83
CA GLN A 78 -26.21 2.12 -2.55
C GLN A 78 -24.69 2.27 -2.33
N LYS A 79 -24.16 3.49 -2.41
CA LYS A 79 -22.74 3.80 -2.16
C LYS A 79 -22.35 3.71 -0.68
N SER A 80 -23.32 3.86 0.21
CA SER A 80 -23.20 3.49 1.63
C SER A 80 -23.31 1.98 1.87
N GLY A 81 -23.53 1.19 0.81
CA GLY A 81 -23.49 -0.27 0.80
C GLY A 81 -24.78 -0.98 1.22
N ALA A 82 -25.92 -0.28 1.18
CA ALA A 82 -27.23 -0.92 1.09
C ALA A 82 -27.35 -1.65 -0.27
N ASN A 83 -28.12 -2.74 -0.30
CA ASN A 83 -28.39 -3.54 -1.51
C ASN A 83 -29.88 -3.80 -1.75
N SER A 84 -30.77 -3.25 -0.91
CA SER A 84 -32.22 -3.40 -1.03
C SER A 84 -32.94 -2.16 -0.50
N VAL A 85 -34.08 -1.84 -1.09
CA VAL A 85 -34.98 -0.78 -0.63
C VAL A 85 -36.37 -1.35 -0.38
N ARG A 86 -36.93 -1.08 0.81
CA ARG A 86 -38.34 -1.32 1.13
C ARG A 86 -39.19 -0.14 0.64
N GLN A 87 -40.40 -0.44 0.17
CA GLN A 87 -41.36 0.55 -0.29
C GLN A 87 -42.78 0.17 0.16
N ARG A 88 -43.44 1.01 0.96
CA ARG A 88 -44.84 0.82 1.35
C ARG A 88 -45.78 1.12 0.19
N VAL A 89 -46.77 0.24 0.00
CA VAL A 89 -47.78 0.33 -1.05
C VAL A 89 -49.16 0.42 -0.42
N TRP A 90 -49.80 1.58 -0.62
CA TRP A 90 -51.18 1.84 -0.26
C TRP A 90 -52.09 1.61 -1.47
N VAL A 91 -53.37 1.32 -1.21
CA VAL A 91 -54.30 0.87 -2.25
C VAL A 91 -54.84 2.05 -3.05
N ASN A 92 -55.70 2.91 -2.46
CA ASN A 92 -56.24 4.13 -3.09
C ASN A 92 -56.13 5.36 -2.15
N PRO A 93 -54.91 5.80 -1.79
CA PRO A 93 -54.73 7.01 -1.00
C PRO A 93 -55.20 8.25 -1.77
N SER A 94 -55.87 9.18 -1.09
CA SER A 94 -56.57 10.31 -1.72
C SER A 94 -55.66 11.34 -2.39
N ASP A 95 -54.40 11.41 -2.00
CA ASP A 95 -53.36 12.27 -2.59
C ASP A 95 -52.45 11.51 -3.58
N GLY A 96 -52.66 10.20 -3.76
CA GLY A 96 -51.85 9.32 -4.60
C GLY A 96 -50.47 8.97 -4.02
N VAL A 97 -50.11 9.47 -2.83
CA VAL A 97 -48.78 9.20 -2.24
C VAL A 97 -48.73 7.74 -1.76
N TYR A 98 -47.63 7.05 -2.07
CA TYR A 98 -47.45 5.60 -1.82
C TYR A 98 -48.42 4.67 -2.58
N ASN A 99 -49.14 5.13 -3.60
CA ASN A 99 -49.93 4.23 -4.46
C ASN A 99 -49.04 3.37 -5.39
N LEU A 100 -49.67 2.55 -6.24
CA LEU A 100 -48.94 1.67 -7.19
C LEU A 100 -48.05 2.45 -8.17
N ASP A 101 -48.53 3.54 -8.78
CA ASP A 101 -47.75 4.32 -9.75
C ASP A 101 -46.58 5.07 -9.09
N TYR A 102 -46.79 5.56 -7.87
CA TYR A 102 -45.74 6.14 -7.03
C TYR A 102 -44.62 5.11 -6.77
N ASN A 103 -44.98 3.91 -6.34
CA ASN A 103 -44.04 2.83 -6.06
C ASN A 103 -43.31 2.33 -7.30
N VAL A 104 -44.00 2.18 -8.44
CA VAL A 104 -43.34 1.88 -9.72
C VAL A 104 -42.29 2.95 -10.08
N LYS A 105 -42.60 4.23 -9.88
CA LYS A 105 -41.64 5.33 -10.13
C LYS A 105 -40.41 5.25 -9.22
N LEU A 106 -40.60 4.93 -7.93
CA LEU A 106 -39.49 4.76 -6.97
C LEU A 106 -38.66 3.50 -7.29
N ALA A 107 -39.32 2.38 -7.57
CA ALA A 107 -38.68 1.11 -7.94
C ALA A 107 -37.85 1.18 -9.22
N ARG A 108 -38.26 1.96 -10.23
CA ARG A 108 -37.41 2.22 -11.42
C ARG A 108 -36.07 2.87 -11.04
N ARG A 109 -36.07 3.82 -10.09
CA ARG A 109 -34.84 4.45 -9.58
C ARG A 109 -33.98 3.49 -8.76
N VAL A 110 -34.59 2.76 -7.83
CA VAL A 110 -33.90 1.72 -7.04
C VAL A 110 -33.22 0.71 -7.96
N LYS A 111 -33.93 0.18 -8.96
CA LYS A 111 -33.36 -0.76 -9.94
C LYS A 111 -32.17 -0.16 -10.70
N ALA A 112 -32.18 1.13 -11.02
CA ALA A 112 -31.06 1.79 -11.71
C ALA A 112 -29.76 1.84 -10.88
N THR A 113 -29.84 1.72 -9.55
CA THR A 113 -28.66 1.60 -8.66
C THR A 113 -28.10 0.17 -8.56
N GLY A 114 -28.83 -0.83 -9.08
CA GLY A 114 -28.55 -2.25 -8.89
C GLY A 114 -29.10 -2.84 -7.57
N MET A 115 -29.75 -2.04 -6.71
CA MET A 115 -30.41 -2.53 -5.51
C MET A 115 -31.72 -3.30 -5.84
N SER A 116 -32.04 -4.26 -4.98
CA SER A 116 -33.32 -4.99 -5.01
C SER A 116 -34.48 -4.19 -4.41
N VAL A 117 -35.71 -4.53 -4.75
CA VAL A 117 -36.93 -3.92 -4.19
C VAL A 117 -37.63 -4.92 -3.26
N TYR A 118 -38.03 -4.46 -2.08
CA TYR A 118 -38.99 -5.10 -1.18
C TYR A 118 -40.28 -4.26 -1.25
N LEU A 119 -41.38 -4.84 -1.75
CA LEU A 119 -42.70 -4.20 -1.68
C LEU A 119 -43.42 -4.58 -0.40
N ASP A 120 -43.86 -3.58 0.34
CA ASP A 120 -44.63 -3.77 1.56
C ASP A 120 -46.10 -3.42 1.34
N LEU A 121 -46.95 -4.44 1.25
CA LEU A 121 -48.36 -4.26 0.88
C LEU A 121 -49.19 -4.04 2.15
N HIS A 122 -49.50 -2.77 2.47
CA HIS A 122 -50.30 -2.42 3.64
C HIS A 122 -51.75 -2.95 3.59
N TYR A 123 -52.27 -3.21 2.38
CA TYR A 123 -53.69 -3.53 2.14
C TYR A 123 -54.66 -2.54 2.83
N SER A 124 -54.31 -1.26 2.82
CA SER A 124 -55.07 -0.13 3.36
C SER A 124 -54.93 1.05 2.41
N ASP A 125 -55.85 2.02 2.48
CA ASP A 125 -55.73 3.31 1.79
C ASP A 125 -54.80 4.30 2.54
N THR A 126 -54.25 3.89 3.69
CA THR A 126 -53.40 4.68 4.59
C THR A 126 -52.46 3.75 5.38
N TRP A 127 -51.85 4.25 6.46
CA TRP A 127 -51.09 3.45 7.41
C TRP A 127 -51.87 2.20 7.86
N ALA A 128 -51.13 1.11 8.01
CA ALA A 128 -51.60 -0.17 8.50
C ALA A 128 -50.61 -0.62 9.57
N ASP A 129 -51.07 -0.88 10.78
CA ASP A 129 -50.29 -1.15 11.99
C ASP A 129 -51.14 -2.00 12.96
N PRO A 130 -50.64 -2.42 14.14
CA PRO A 130 -51.41 -3.27 15.06
C PRO A 130 -52.65 -2.62 15.67
N ALA A 131 -52.82 -1.29 15.55
CA ALA A 131 -53.98 -0.53 16.00
C ALA A 131 -54.88 -0.05 14.84
N HIS A 132 -54.43 -0.13 13.58
CA HIS A 132 -55.19 0.29 12.40
C HIS A 132 -54.98 -0.69 11.23
N GLN A 133 -56.03 -1.39 10.81
CA GLN A 133 -56.00 -2.26 9.61
C GLN A 133 -57.23 -2.02 8.71
N THR A 134 -57.50 -0.75 8.42
CA THR A 134 -58.71 -0.31 7.71
C THR A 134 -58.82 -0.90 6.30
N THR A 135 -59.89 -1.64 6.03
CA THR A 135 -60.17 -2.18 4.67
C THR A 135 -60.27 -1.04 3.65
N PRO A 136 -59.60 -1.12 2.48
CA PRO A 136 -59.67 -0.12 1.43
C PRO A 136 -61.10 0.17 0.99
N LYS A 137 -61.45 1.44 0.83
CA LYS A 137 -62.83 1.89 0.58
C LYS A 137 -63.43 1.32 -0.71
N ALA A 138 -62.59 1.00 -1.68
CA ALA A 138 -62.99 0.44 -2.97
C ALA A 138 -63.25 -1.09 -2.96
N TRP A 139 -62.92 -1.79 -1.87
CA TRP A 139 -62.96 -3.26 -1.84
C TRP A 139 -64.32 -3.82 -1.44
N LYS A 140 -64.66 -4.97 -2.02
CA LYS A 140 -65.87 -5.71 -1.64
C LYS A 140 -65.60 -6.47 -0.33
N GLN A 141 -66.45 -6.22 0.66
CA GLN A 141 -66.28 -6.71 2.02
C GLN A 141 -67.61 -7.18 2.65
N ALA A 142 -68.61 -7.58 1.85
CA ALA A 142 -69.87 -8.09 2.39
C ALA A 142 -69.72 -9.47 3.04
N ASN A 143 -68.72 -10.26 2.61
CA ASN A 143 -68.33 -11.53 3.22
C ASN A 143 -66.86 -11.84 2.91
N ILE A 144 -66.31 -12.86 3.59
CA ILE A 144 -64.89 -13.23 3.46
C ILE A 144 -64.51 -13.66 2.04
N GLY A 145 -65.41 -14.29 1.27
CA GLY A 145 -65.14 -14.74 -0.10
C GLY A 145 -64.98 -13.59 -1.10
N GLU A 146 -65.72 -12.50 -0.92
CA GLU A 146 -65.52 -11.28 -1.72
C GLU A 146 -64.22 -10.56 -1.37
N LEU A 147 -63.86 -10.53 -0.09
CA LEU A 147 -62.67 -9.85 0.39
C LEU A 147 -61.39 -10.61 0.01
N THR A 148 -61.37 -11.93 0.12
CA THR A 148 -60.26 -12.77 -0.34
C THR A 148 -60.01 -12.64 -1.83
N ASN A 149 -61.07 -12.63 -2.65
CA ASN A 149 -60.93 -12.34 -4.08
C ASN A 149 -60.42 -10.91 -4.33
N SER A 150 -60.87 -9.90 -3.56
CA SER A 150 -60.35 -8.52 -3.69
C SER A 150 -58.85 -8.45 -3.40
N VAL A 151 -58.37 -9.14 -2.36
CA VAL A 151 -56.95 -9.28 -2.01
C VAL A 151 -56.15 -9.96 -3.12
N TYR A 152 -56.64 -11.10 -3.62
CA TYR A 152 -55.98 -11.87 -4.69
C TYR A 152 -55.84 -11.01 -5.96
N GLN A 153 -56.92 -10.39 -6.42
CA GLN A 153 -56.92 -9.57 -7.65
C GLN A 153 -56.02 -8.35 -7.49
N TYR A 154 -56.04 -7.67 -6.34
CA TYR A 154 -55.16 -6.53 -6.09
C TYR A 154 -53.69 -6.96 -6.11
N THR A 155 -53.32 -7.98 -5.34
CA THR A 155 -51.92 -8.45 -5.24
C THR A 155 -51.39 -8.96 -6.57
N LEU A 156 -52.23 -9.69 -7.33
CA LEU A 156 -51.95 -10.09 -8.71
C LEU A 156 -51.73 -8.89 -9.63
N SER A 157 -52.57 -7.85 -9.53
CA SER A 157 -52.45 -6.64 -10.35
C SER A 157 -51.18 -5.84 -10.06
N VAL A 158 -50.81 -5.69 -8.78
CA VAL A 158 -49.55 -5.05 -8.35
C VAL A 158 -48.35 -5.80 -8.90
N CYS A 159 -48.29 -7.12 -8.68
CA CYS A 159 -47.20 -7.96 -9.17
C CYS A 159 -47.10 -7.94 -10.70
N ASN A 160 -48.23 -8.00 -11.41
CA ASN A 160 -48.27 -7.92 -12.87
C ASN A 160 -47.83 -6.55 -13.41
N ARG A 161 -48.15 -5.46 -12.71
CA ARG A 161 -47.66 -4.13 -13.08
C ARG A 161 -46.15 -4.07 -12.95
N PHE A 162 -45.57 -4.51 -11.83
CA PHE A 162 -44.12 -4.59 -11.67
C PHE A 162 -43.45 -5.46 -12.73
N ALA A 163 -44.04 -6.61 -13.07
CA ALA A 163 -43.56 -7.47 -14.16
C ALA A 163 -43.56 -6.76 -15.53
N SER A 164 -44.60 -5.97 -15.85
CA SER A 164 -44.68 -5.20 -17.10
C SER A 164 -43.62 -4.10 -17.23
N GLU A 165 -43.08 -3.64 -16.11
CA GLU A 165 -41.97 -2.68 -16.02
C GLU A 165 -40.59 -3.37 -16.04
N GLY A 166 -40.57 -4.71 -16.15
CA GLY A 166 -39.38 -5.54 -16.02
C GLY A 166 -38.72 -5.44 -14.64
N ILE A 167 -39.46 -5.04 -13.60
CA ILE A 167 -38.97 -4.95 -12.22
C ILE A 167 -39.43 -6.20 -11.48
N ASN A 168 -38.49 -7.03 -11.04
CA ASN A 168 -38.77 -8.14 -10.14
C ASN A 168 -38.39 -7.73 -8.71
N PRO A 169 -39.36 -7.50 -7.80
CA PRO A 169 -39.07 -7.39 -6.38
C PRO A 169 -38.38 -8.66 -5.88
N ALA A 170 -37.48 -8.53 -4.90
CA ALA A 170 -36.90 -9.67 -4.20
C ALA A 170 -37.82 -10.18 -3.08
N ILE A 171 -38.61 -9.30 -2.48
CA ILE A 171 -39.52 -9.57 -1.37
C ILE A 171 -40.86 -8.87 -1.63
N VAL A 172 -41.96 -9.52 -1.26
CA VAL A 172 -43.29 -8.93 -1.12
C VAL A 172 -43.85 -9.33 0.25
N SER A 173 -44.15 -8.37 1.13
CA SER A 173 -44.97 -8.67 2.32
C SER A 173 -46.44 -8.75 1.91
N ILE A 174 -47.19 -9.61 2.60
CA ILE A 174 -48.64 -9.73 2.42
C ILE A 174 -49.36 -9.14 3.64
N GLY A 175 -49.08 -7.86 3.92
CA GLY A 175 -49.56 -7.11 5.07
C GLY A 175 -48.41 -6.49 5.88
N ASN A 176 -48.63 -5.29 6.43
CA ASN A 176 -47.72 -4.63 7.37
C ASN A 176 -48.19 -4.85 8.83
N GLU A 177 -47.28 -5.31 9.70
CA GLU A 177 -47.47 -5.49 11.15
C GLU A 177 -48.81 -6.16 11.58
N ILE A 178 -49.19 -7.24 10.90
CA ILE A 178 -50.54 -7.83 10.98
C ILE A 178 -50.84 -8.68 12.24
N ARG A 179 -50.19 -8.40 13.36
CA ARG A 179 -50.38 -9.14 14.62
C ARG A 179 -51.83 -9.09 15.12
N ALA A 180 -52.50 -7.96 14.91
CA ALA A 180 -53.92 -7.79 15.21
C ALA A 180 -54.84 -8.16 14.03
N GLY A 181 -54.32 -8.94 13.07
CA GLY A 181 -54.99 -9.26 11.82
C GLY A 181 -54.75 -8.20 10.75
N LEU A 182 -55.59 -8.22 9.71
CA LEU A 182 -55.56 -7.28 8.59
C LEU A 182 -56.99 -7.06 8.05
N LEU A 183 -57.25 -6.00 7.30
CA LEU A 183 -58.54 -5.80 6.60
C LEU A 183 -59.76 -5.94 7.53
N TRP A 184 -59.78 -5.08 8.54
CA TRP A 184 -60.85 -5.04 9.54
C TRP A 184 -62.18 -4.55 8.94
N PRO A 185 -63.32 -5.03 9.45
CA PRO A 185 -63.44 -5.94 10.60
C PRO A 185 -63.26 -7.44 10.24
N LEU A 186 -63.34 -7.83 8.97
CA LEU A 186 -63.44 -9.24 8.59
C LEU A 186 -62.17 -10.06 8.88
N GLY A 187 -60.98 -9.51 8.64
CA GLY A 187 -59.71 -10.16 8.99
C GLY A 187 -59.15 -9.74 10.36
N GLY A 188 -60.00 -9.28 11.29
CA GLY A 188 -59.58 -9.04 12.67
C GLY A 188 -59.37 -10.34 13.47
N THR A 189 -58.77 -10.21 14.66
CA THR A 189 -58.52 -11.33 15.60
C THR A 189 -59.78 -12.02 16.16
N SER A 190 -60.97 -11.54 15.81
CA SER A 190 -62.25 -12.25 15.99
C SER A 190 -62.39 -13.48 15.08
N SER A 191 -61.63 -13.58 13.98
CA SER A 191 -61.58 -14.75 13.10
C SER A 191 -60.19 -14.99 12.51
N TYR A 192 -59.39 -15.83 13.17
CA TYR A 192 -58.10 -16.28 12.62
C TYR A 192 -58.26 -17.06 11.31
N TYR A 193 -59.39 -17.74 11.11
CA TYR A 193 -59.71 -18.39 9.83
C TYR A 193 -59.76 -17.37 8.69
N ASN A 194 -60.37 -16.20 8.92
CA ASN A 194 -60.40 -15.13 7.91
C ASN A 194 -59.01 -14.58 7.65
N ILE A 195 -58.19 -14.36 8.69
CA ILE A 195 -56.76 -13.96 8.55
C ILE A 195 -56.02 -14.97 7.65
N ALA A 196 -56.14 -16.27 7.95
CA ALA A 196 -55.50 -17.33 7.18
C ALA A 196 -55.95 -17.34 5.70
N ALA A 197 -57.26 -17.19 5.45
CA ALA A 197 -57.82 -17.18 4.10
C ALA A 197 -57.38 -15.95 3.28
N LEU A 198 -57.28 -14.77 3.91
CA LEU A 198 -56.79 -13.54 3.28
C LEU A 198 -55.31 -13.67 2.90
N LEU A 199 -54.48 -14.19 3.81
CA LEU A 199 -53.05 -14.38 3.57
C LEU A 199 -52.75 -15.45 2.50
N HIS A 200 -53.51 -16.54 2.49
CA HIS A 200 -53.46 -17.53 1.40
C HIS A 200 -53.78 -16.86 0.05
N SER A 201 -54.86 -16.08 -0.01
CA SER A 201 -55.29 -15.39 -1.24
C SER A 201 -54.27 -14.35 -1.72
N ALA A 202 -53.64 -13.62 -0.80
CA ALA A 202 -52.54 -12.72 -1.08
C ALA A 202 -51.32 -13.45 -1.66
N ALA A 203 -50.89 -14.53 -1.00
CA ALA A 203 -49.77 -15.34 -1.43
C ALA A 203 -49.99 -15.93 -2.84
N TRP A 204 -51.20 -16.40 -3.15
CA TRP A 204 -51.53 -16.90 -4.48
C TRP A 204 -51.58 -15.80 -5.55
N GLY A 205 -52.04 -14.58 -5.20
CA GLY A 205 -51.91 -13.42 -6.09
C GLY A 205 -50.46 -13.11 -6.49
N VAL A 206 -49.49 -13.34 -5.59
CA VAL A 206 -48.06 -13.28 -5.92
C VAL A 206 -47.63 -14.47 -6.78
N LYS A 207 -48.00 -15.71 -6.40
CA LYS A 207 -47.62 -16.95 -7.10
C LYS A 207 -48.14 -17.01 -8.55
N ASP A 208 -49.33 -16.50 -8.83
CA ASP A 208 -49.96 -16.55 -10.16
C ASP A 208 -49.61 -15.35 -11.07
N SER A 209 -48.81 -14.41 -10.58
CA SER A 209 -48.36 -13.23 -11.34
C SER A 209 -47.42 -13.55 -12.52
N LYS A 210 -47.05 -12.52 -13.28
CA LYS A 210 -46.05 -12.57 -14.36
C LYS A 210 -44.62 -12.30 -13.90
N LEU A 211 -44.37 -12.10 -12.60
CA LEU A 211 -43.02 -11.90 -12.04
C LEU A 211 -42.17 -13.16 -12.23
N ASN A 212 -40.96 -12.99 -12.75
CA ASN A 212 -40.00 -14.08 -12.96
C ASN A 212 -38.55 -13.54 -12.82
N PRO A 213 -37.78 -13.94 -11.77
CA PRO A 213 -38.16 -14.89 -10.72
C PRO A 213 -39.29 -14.36 -9.83
N LYS A 214 -39.95 -15.27 -9.12
CA LYS A 214 -40.95 -14.91 -8.11
C LYS A 214 -40.27 -14.23 -6.91
N PRO A 215 -40.87 -13.17 -6.33
CA PRO A 215 -40.38 -12.60 -5.08
C PRO A 215 -40.59 -13.60 -3.94
N LYS A 216 -39.80 -13.45 -2.88
CA LYS A 216 -40.03 -14.14 -1.62
C LYS A 216 -41.26 -13.54 -0.93
N ILE A 217 -42.20 -14.38 -0.53
CA ILE A 217 -43.43 -13.94 0.16
C ILE A 217 -43.15 -13.85 1.66
N MET A 218 -43.40 -12.70 2.27
CA MET A 218 -43.14 -12.41 3.68
C MET A 218 -44.44 -12.18 4.46
N ILE A 219 -44.53 -12.75 5.66
CA ILE A 219 -45.50 -12.31 6.68
C ILE A 219 -44.75 -11.45 7.69
N HIS A 220 -45.27 -10.27 8.02
CA HIS A 220 -44.61 -9.27 8.85
C HIS A 220 -45.45 -8.93 10.08
N LEU A 221 -44.85 -9.07 11.27
CA LEU A 221 -45.45 -8.73 12.56
C LEU A 221 -44.61 -7.68 13.30
N ASP A 222 -45.25 -6.86 14.12
CA ASP A 222 -44.55 -5.97 15.08
C ASP A 222 -43.94 -6.78 16.24
N ASN A 223 -43.17 -6.11 17.12
CA ASN A 223 -42.64 -6.68 18.37
C ASN A 223 -41.89 -8.02 18.17
N GLY A 224 -40.89 -8.02 17.28
CA GLY A 224 -40.05 -9.19 17.00
C GLY A 224 -39.28 -9.77 18.20
N TRP A 225 -39.16 -9.01 19.28
CA TRP A 225 -38.54 -9.43 20.53
C TRP A 225 -39.45 -10.31 21.41
N ASP A 226 -40.77 -10.23 21.27
CA ASP A 226 -41.72 -11.04 22.04
C ASP A 226 -41.93 -12.41 21.38
N SER A 227 -41.05 -13.35 21.74
CA SER A 227 -41.13 -14.73 21.26
C SER A 227 -42.48 -15.41 21.56
N GLY A 228 -43.17 -15.05 22.63
CA GLY A 228 -44.45 -15.65 23.00
C GLY A 228 -45.54 -15.27 22.01
N THR A 229 -45.67 -13.97 21.76
CA THR A 229 -46.58 -13.39 20.76
C THR A 229 -46.29 -13.91 19.35
N GLN A 230 -45.01 -13.89 18.93
CA GLN A 230 -44.63 -14.36 17.58
C GLN A 230 -45.04 -15.83 17.37
N LEU A 231 -44.63 -16.74 18.26
CA LEU A 231 -44.93 -18.17 18.13
C LEU A 231 -46.43 -18.45 18.21
N TRP A 232 -47.16 -17.77 19.11
CA TRP A 232 -48.60 -17.94 19.26
C TRP A 232 -49.37 -17.50 18.02
N TRP A 233 -49.03 -16.36 17.41
CA TRP A 233 -49.74 -15.86 16.23
C TRP A 233 -49.62 -16.84 15.06
N TYR A 234 -48.39 -17.24 14.71
CA TYR A 234 -48.15 -18.18 13.61
C TYR A 234 -48.81 -19.54 13.88
N LYS A 235 -48.71 -20.08 15.10
CA LYS A 235 -49.39 -21.33 15.48
C LYS A 235 -50.91 -21.23 15.33
N THR A 236 -51.49 -20.10 15.74
CA THR A 236 -52.94 -19.88 15.71
C THR A 236 -53.46 -19.75 14.29
N VAL A 237 -52.79 -18.98 13.42
CA VAL A 237 -53.18 -18.77 12.01
C VAL A 237 -52.96 -20.01 11.16
N LEU A 238 -51.80 -20.67 11.28
CA LEU A 238 -51.52 -21.92 10.53
C LEU A 238 -52.42 -23.07 10.99
N GLY A 239 -52.82 -23.08 12.26
CA GLY A 239 -53.77 -24.06 12.80
C GLY A 239 -55.20 -23.97 12.25
N GLN A 240 -55.53 -22.94 11.46
CA GLN A 240 -56.88 -22.78 10.88
C GLN A 240 -57.11 -23.62 9.62
N GLY A 241 -56.04 -23.93 8.86
CA GLY A 241 -56.11 -24.69 7.60
C GLY A 241 -55.86 -23.90 6.31
N PRO A 242 -56.49 -22.73 6.05
CA PRO A 242 -56.35 -22.04 4.76
C PRO A 242 -54.93 -21.59 4.41
N LEU A 243 -54.16 -21.07 5.38
CA LEU A 243 -52.78 -20.64 5.16
C LEU A 243 -51.85 -21.83 5.33
N LEU A 244 -51.14 -22.19 4.26
CA LEU A 244 -50.17 -23.27 4.27
C LEU A 244 -48.77 -22.74 4.58
N THR A 245 -47.92 -23.56 5.19
CA THR A 245 -46.50 -23.23 5.37
C THR A 245 -45.76 -23.09 4.04
N SER A 246 -46.29 -23.61 2.92
CA SER A 246 -45.76 -23.40 1.56
C SER A 246 -46.19 -22.08 0.91
N ASP A 247 -47.11 -21.33 1.51
CA ASP A 247 -47.61 -20.09 0.92
C ASP A 247 -46.60 -18.94 1.03
N PHE A 248 -45.83 -18.89 2.13
CA PHE A 248 -44.84 -17.85 2.42
C PHE A 248 -43.42 -18.42 2.61
N ASP A 249 -42.40 -17.61 2.31
CA ASP A 249 -40.98 -17.95 2.41
C ASP A 249 -40.30 -17.34 3.64
N MET A 250 -40.76 -16.17 4.08
CA MET A 250 -40.06 -15.33 5.05
C MET A 250 -40.95 -14.91 6.22
N ILE A 251 -40.33 -14.73 7.39
CA ILE A 251 -40.91 -14.09 8.56
C ILE A 251 -40.17 -12.76 8.78
N GLY A 252 -40.90 -11.66 8.62
CA GLY A 252 -40.44 -10.31 8.92
C GLY A 252 -40.88 -9.89 10.31
N VAL A 253 -40.02 -9.16 11.03
CA VAL A 253 -40.37 -8.55 12.31
C VAL A 253 -39.94 -7.10 12.41
N SER A 254 -40.73 -6.25 13.08
CA SER A 254 -40.27 -4.91 13.51
C SER A 254 -39.57 -5.00 14.85
N TYR A 255 -38.51 -4.21 15.03
CA TYR A 255 -37.74 -4.16 16.28
C TYR A 255 -37.27 -2.75 16.61
N TYR A 256 -37.93 -2.11 17.58
CA TYR A 256 -37.70 -0.73 17.98
C TYR A 256 -37.35 -0.63 19.49
N PRO A 257 -36.36 0.19 19.88
CA PRO A 257 -35.89 0.26 21.28
C PRO A 257 -36.70 1.22 22.16
N PHE A 258 -37.66 1.97 21.62
CA PHE A 258 -38.29 3.11 22.31
C PHE A 258 -39.81 2.98 22.50
N TYR A 259 -40.39 1.80 22.26
CA TYR A 259 -41.82 1.52 22.51
C TYR A 259 -42.07 0.57 23.70
N ASN A 260 -41.06 -0.20 24.14
CA ASN A 260 -41.13 -1.02 25.35
C ASN A 260 -39.71 -1.28 25.90
N SER A 261 -39.53 -1.19 27.21
CA SER A 261 -38.26 -1.50 27.89
C SER A 261 -37.87 -2.98 27.89
N GLU A 262 -38.80 -3.88 27.59
CA GLU A 262 -38.57 -5.32 27.48
C GLU A 262 -38.02 -5.77 26.10
N ALA A 263 -37.88 -4.82 25.16
CA ALA A 263 -37.35 -5.03 23.81
C ALA A 263 -35.83 -5.27 23.78
N TYR A 264 -35.31 -6.10 24.67
CA TYR A 264 -33.90 -6.44 24.80
C TYR A 264 -33.33 -7.04 23.50
N LEU A 265 -32.07 -6.74 23.20
CA LEU A 265 -31.31 -7.40 22.13
C LEU A 265 -31.23 -8.91 22.38
N GLY A 266 -31.12 -9.32 23.64
CA GLY A 266 -31.24 -10.72 24.07
C GLY A 266 -32.60 -11.36 23.72
N SER A 267 -33.70 -10.65 23.93
CA SER A 267 -35.06 -11.11 23.61
C SER A 267 -35.27 -11.26 22.10
N LEU A 268 -34.79 -10.32 21.29
CA LEU A 268 -34.79 -10.45 19.82
C LEU A 268 -34.02 -11.71 19.37
N LYS A 269 -32.80 -11.91 19.88
CA LYS A 269 -31.98 -13.09 19.54
C LYS A 269 -32.70 -14.39 19.90
N TYR A 270 -33.32 -14.44 21.07
CA TYR A 270 -34.09 -15.60 21.50
C TYR A 270 -35.29 -15.85 20.59
N SER A 271 -36.11 -14.82 20.34
CA SER A 271 -37.32 -14.89 19.52
C SER A 271 -37.04 -15.33 18.08
N LEU A 272 -36.06 -14.71 17.42
CA LEU A 272 -35.62 -15.12 16.07
C LEU A 272 -35.10 -16.57 16.07
N GLY A 273 -34.38 -16.98 17.12
CA GLY A 273 -33.95 -18.37 17.30
C GLY A 273 -35.11 -19.36 17.41
N GLN A 274 -36.19 -19.02 18.12
CA GLN A 274 -37.40 -19.85 18.21
C GLN A 274 -38.19 -19.90 16.89
N LEU A 275 -38.27 -18.78 16.16
CA LEU A 275 -38.91 -18.74 14.84
C LEU A 275 -38.13 -19.60 13.83
N ALA A 276 -36.80 -19.53 13.85
CA ALA A 276 -35.92 -20.34 13.02
C ALA A 276 -36.08 -21.84 13.30
N SER A 277 -36.11 -22.25 14.57
CA SER A 277 -36.25 -23.66 14.95
C SER A 277 -37.64 -24.22 14.67
N THR A 278 -38.70 -23.41 14.84
CA THR A 278 -40.09 -23.85 14.70
C THR A 278 -40.56 -23.88 13.25
N TYR A 279 -40.23 -22.87 12.44
CA TYR A 279 -40.81 -22.69 11.11
C TYR A 279 -39.81 -22.82 9.95
N GLY A 280 -38.50 -22.76 10.21
CA GLY A 280 -37.45 -22.95 9.20
C GLY A 280 -37.46 -21.93 8.05
N LYS A 281 -37.96 -20.71 8.29
CA LYS A 281 -38.12 -19.63 7.30
C LYS A 281 -36.89 -18.72 7.22
N GLU A 282 -36.78 -17.97 6.12
CA GLU A 282 -35.88 -16.82 6.06
C GLU A 282 -36.40 -15.74 7.03
N LEU A 283 -35.51 -15.14 7.84
CA LEU A 283 -35.84 -14.18 8.89
C LEU A 283 -35.26 -12.80 8.57
N VAL A 284 -36.08 -11.75 8.74
CA VAL A 284 -35.72 -10.36 8.46
C VAL A 284 -36.20 -9.45 9.57
N VAL A 285 -35.34 -8.55 10.05
CA VAL A 285 -35.80 -7.35 10.76
C VAL A 285 -36.25 -6.35 9.70
N ALA A 286 -37.56 -6.25 9.50
CA ALA A 286 -38.18 -5.48 8.41
C ALA A 286 -38.26 -3.98 8.72
N GLU A 287 -38.21 -3.62 10.01
CA GLU A 287 -38.14 -2.25 10.48
C GLU A 287 -37.30 -2.15 11.77
N THR A 288 -36.46 -1.12 11.86
CA THR A 288 -35.75 -0.73 13.09
C THR A 288 -35.25 0.72 12.98
N ASP A 289 -35.05 1.37 14.13
CA ASP A 289 -34.55 2.73 14.26
C ASP A 289 -33.65 2.88 15.49
N TRP A 290 -32.83 3.94 15.50
CA TRP A 290 -32.12 4.41 16.71
C TRP A 290 -31.99 5.93 16.70
N PRO A 291 -32.26 6.62 17.82
CA PRO A 291 -32.24 8.08 17.85
C PRO A 291 -30.83 8.68 17.82
N VAL A 292 -30.71 9.79 17.10
CA VAL A 292 -29.65 10.79 17.30
C VAL A 292 -30.05 11.87 18.30
N SER A 293 -31.34 12.00 18.61
CA SER A 293 -31.87 12.86 19.68
C SER A 293 -33.15 12.29 20.28
N CYS A 294 -33.16 12.07 21.60
CA CYS A 294 -34.34 11.59 22.33
C CYS A 294 -34.36 12.16 23.77
N PRO A 295 -34.70 13.46 23.94
CA PRO A 295 -34.63 14.12 25.25
C PRO A 295 -35.73 13.65 26.21
N ASN A 296 -36.92 13.29 25.69
CA ASN A 296 -38.10 12.96 26.48
C ASN A 296 -38.71 11.62 26.00
N PRO A 297 -38.02 10.47 26.19
CA PRO A 297 -38.56 9.18 25.79
C PRO A 297 -39.78 8.79 26.64
N ALA A 298 -40.86 8.35 26.00
CA ALA A 298 -42.08 7.90 26.68
C ALA A 298 -41.89 6.57 27.43
N TYR A 299 -40.96 5.74 26.95
CA TYR A 299 -40.58 4.45 27.54
C TYR A 299 -39.08 4.44 27.83
N LYS A 300 -38.67 3.70 28.87
CA LYS A 300 -37.24 3.45 29.10
C LYS A 300 -36.69 2.58 27.96
N PHE A 301 -35.48 2.90 27.49
CA PHE A 301 -34.75 2.02 26.58
C PHE A 301 -34.42 0.69 27.27
N PRO A 302 -34.34 -0.43 26.52
CA PRO A 302 -33.84 -1.71 27.00
C PRO A 302 -32.49 -1.57 27.71
N SER A 303 -32.34 -2.20 28.87
CA SER A 303 -31.14 -2.05 29.70
C SER A 303 -29.87 -2.62 29.07
N ASP A 304 -29.98 -3.62 28.18
CA ASP A 304 -28.87 -4.17 27.39
C ASP A 304 -28.48 -3.29 26.19
N ALA A 305 -29.24 -2.23 25.90
CA ALA A 305 -28.91 -1.17 24.95
C ALA A 305 -28.44 0.13 25.64
N SER A 306 -28.43 0.21 26.97
CA SER A 306 -28.17 1.45 27.72
C SER A 306 -26.78 2.05 27.54
N SER A 307 -25.80 1.25 27.10
CA SER A 307 -24.44 1.71 26.76
C SER A 307 -24.32 2.28 25.34
N ILE A 308 -25.37 2.19 24.51
CA ILE A 308 -25.38 2.75 23.16
C ILE A 308 -25.74 4.24 23.26
N PRO A 309 -24.89 5.17 22.77
CA PRO A 309 -25.16 6.60 22.91
C PRO A 309 -26.29 7.07 21.98
N ILE A 310 -27.14 7.99 22.43
CA ILE A 310 -28.12 8.66 21.56
C ILE A 310 -27.36 9.63 20.64
N SER A 311 -26.98 9.15 19.46
CA SER A 311 -26.09 9.83 18.49
C SER A 311 -25.99 9.04 17.18
N ALA A 312 -25.39 9.64 16.14
CA ALA A 312 -25.07 8.93 14.90
C ALA A 312 -24.05 7.78 15.09
N ALA A 313 -23.15 7.86 16.07
CA ALA A 313 -22.28 6.74 16.43
C ALA A 313 -23.09 5.58 17.03
N GLY A 314 -24.08 5.90 17.87
CA GLY A 314 -25.00 4.91 18.43
C GLY A 314 -25.91 4.25 17.39
N GLN A 315 -26.38 5.00 16.39
CA GLN A 315 -27.09 4.42 15.24
C GLN A 315 -26.27 3.31 14.58
N ALA A 316 -24.99 3.58 14.30
CA ALA A 316 -24.10 2.59 13.71
C ALA A 316 -23.90 1.36 14.62
N THR A 317 -23.77 1.56 15.93
CA THR A 317 -23.68 0.47 16.92
C THR A 317 -24.97 -0.35 16.99
N TRP A 318 -26.14 0.30 17.02
CA TRP A 318 -27.44 -0.36 17.02
C TRP A 318 -27.63 -1.23 15.77
N ILE A 319 -27.44 -0.64 14.59
CA ILE A 319 -27.52 -1.36 13.30
C ILE A 319 -26.58 -2.56 13.30
N LYS A 320 -25.33 -2.42 13.76
CA LYS A 320 -24.36 -3.53 13.85
C LYS A 320 -24.82 -4.62 14.83
N ASN A 321 -25.35 -4.25 15.99
CA ASN A 321 -25.81 -5.21 17.00
C ASN A 321 -27.02 -6.02 16.50
N VAL A 322 -28.03 -5.34 15.97
CA VAL A 322 -29.22 -6.00 15.40
C VAL A 322 -28.85 -6.85 14.17
N ALA A 323 -27.99 -6.32 13.28
CA ALA A 323 -27.49 -7.09 12.13
C ALA A 323 -26.73 -8.36 12.56
N SER A 324 -25.91 -8.28 13.62
CA SER A 324 -25.16 -9.42 14.16
C SER A 324 -26.08 -10.48 14.77
N ILE A 325 -27.20 -10.07 15.38
CA ILE A 325 -28.22 -11.00 15.89
C ILE A 325 -28.92 -11.73 14.75
N VAL A 326 -29.33 -11.02 13.70
CA VAL A 326 -29.93 -11.64 12.51
C VAL A 326 -28.92 -12.57 11.84
N ALA A 327 -27.72 -12.09 11.54
CA ALA A 327 -26.65 -12.85 10.90
C ALA A 327 -26.24 -14.12 11.68
N GLY A 328 -26.24 -14.05 13.02
CA GLY A 328 -25.99 -15.18 13.91
C GLY A 328 -27.17 -16.12 14.13
N THR A 329 -28.34 -15.86 13.51
CA THR A 329 -29.53 -16.71 13.61
C THR A 329 -29.68 -17.55 12.34
N LYS A 330 -29.98 -18.86 12.48
CA LYS A 330 -30.23 -19.74 11.34
C LYS A 330 -31.40 -19.20 10.49
N GLY A 331 -31.16 -18.96 9.21
CA GLY A 331 -32.15 -18.37 8.30
C GLY A 331 -32.28 -16.85 8.39
N GLY A 332 -31.56 -16.18 9.31
CA GLY A 332 -31.47 -14.72 9.34
C GLY A 332 -30.74 -14.18 8.11
N VAL A 333 -31.44 -13.37 7.32
CA VAL A 333 -30.95 -12.91 6.01
C VAL A 333 -31.00 -11.40 5.83
N GLY A 334 -31.73 -10.64 6.65
CA GLY A 334 -31.87 -9.20 6.38
C GLY A 334 -32.21 -8.27 7.52
N LEU A 335 -31.84 -7.00 7.32
CA LEU A 335 -32.18 -5.86 8.16
C LEU A 335 -32.53 -4.66 7.27
N TYR A 336 -33.63 -3.99 7.61
CA TYR A 336 -34.06 -2.74 6.98
C TYR A 336 -34.22 -1.64 8.04
N TYR A 337 -33.52 -0.52 7.85
CA TYR A 337 -33.70 0.69 8.67
C TYR A 337 -34.92 1.47 8.18
N TRP A 338 -35.77 1.96 9.09
CA TRP A 338 -37.00 2.64 8.69
C TRP A 338 -36.76 4.13 8.40
N GLU A 339 -37.18 4.59 7.22
CA GLU A 339 -37.24 6.02 6.83
C GLU A 339 -36.05 6.92 7.24
N PRO A 340 -34.78 6.51 7.03
CA PRO A 340 -33.59 7.24 7.49
C PRO A 340 -33.43 8.64 6.87
N GLY A 341 -34.22 8.94 5.83
CA GLY A 341 -34.19 10.17 5.06
C GLY A 341 -35.43 11.05 5.18
N TRP A 342 -36.38 10.78 6.08
CA TRP A 342 -37.64 11.54 6.12
C TRP A 342 -37.51 12.94 6.75
N VAL A 343 -36.79 13.83 6.06
CA VAL A 343 -36.52 15.22 6.48
C VAL A 343 -37.82 15.98 6.75
N GLY A 344 -38.00 16.39 8.00
CA GLY A 344 -39.21 17.06 8.49
C GLY A 344 -40.11 16.19 9.38
N ASN A 345 -39.89 14.88 9.40
CA ASN A 345 -40.56 13.92 10.29
C ASN A 345 -39.54 13.22 11.22
N GLY A 346 -38.67 14.00 11.89
CA GLY A 346 -37.51 13.46 12.61
C GLY A 346 -37.85 12.39 13.66
N GLY A 347 -38.96 12.55 14.37
CA GLY A 347 -39.38 11.59 15.39
C GLY A 347 -39.90 10.26 14.84
N LEU A 348 -40.19 10.15 13.54
CA LEU A 348 -40.65 8.91 12.89
C LEU A 348 -41.82 8.22 13.62
N GLY A 349 -42.76 9.01 14.18
CA GLY A 349 -43.90 8.49 14.95
C GLY A 349 -43.55 7.97 16.36
N SER A 350 -42.29 8.06 16.80
CA SER A 350 -41.88 7.72 18.16
C SER A 350 -41.87 8.95 19.09
N SER A 351 -41.61 8.74 20.38
CA SER A 351 -41.42 9.83 21.35
C SER A 351 -40.04 10.52 21.24
N CYS A 352 -39.13 9.99 20.42
CA CYS A 352 -37.83 10.60 20.20
C CYS A 352 -37.94 11.79 19.24
N ALA A 353 -36.97 12.71 19.32
CA ALA A 353 -36.99 13.94 18.52
C ALA A 353 -36.42 13.73 17.12
N ASP A 354 -35.43 12.85 16.97
CA ASP A 354 -34.73 12.61 15.71
C ASP A 354 -34.15 11.19 15.66
N ASN A 355 -34.69 10.36 14.77
CA ASN A 355 -34.20 9.02 14.40
C ASN A 355 -33.51 9.01 13.03
N LEU A 356 -33.47 10.13 12.30
CA LEU A 356 -32.96 10.16 10.93
C LEU A 356 -31.45 9.90 10.87
N MET A 357 -31.01 9.27 9.80
CA MET A 357 -29.57 9.17 9.46
C MET A 357 -29.10 10.37 8.61
N VAL A 358 -29.98 11.36 8.37
CA VAL A 358 -29.68 12.65 7.75
C VAL A 358 -29.96 13.81 8.72
N ASP A 359 -29.40 14.99 8.46
CA ASP A 359 -29.78 16.23 9.14
C ASP A 359 -30.96 16.94 8.46
N SER A 360 -31.44 18.04 9.06
CA SER A 360 -32.56 18.83 8.55
C SER A 360 -32.32 19.48 7.18
N SER A 361 -31.07 19.52 6.70
CA SER A 361 -30.67 19.98 5.37
C SER A 361 -30.58 18.85 4.33
N GLY A 362 -30.82 17.60 4.74
CA GLY A 362 -30.65 16.40 3.93
C GLY A 362 -29.20 15.91 3.81
N LYS A 363 -28.28 16.41 4.64
CA LYS A 363 -26.90 15.95 4.68
C LYS A 363 -26.79 14.66 5.48
N ILE A 364 -26.11 13.65 4.95
CA ILE A 364 -25.93 12.38 5.66
C ILE A 364 -25.09 12.55 6.93
N ARG A 365 -25.47 11.78 7.96
CA ARG A 365 -24.71 11.61 9.20
C ARG A 365 -23.66 10.50 9.04
N SER A 366 -22.73 10.42 10.00
CA SER A 366 -21.66 9.40 10.01
C SER A 366 -22.16 7.96 10.10
N SER A 367 -23.41 7.73 10.51
CA SER A 367 -24.06 6.42 10.59
C SER A 367 -24.20 5.71 9.25
N PHE A 368 -24.08 6.42 8.12
CA PHE A 368 -24.04 5.84 6.77
C PHE A 368 -22.70 5.18 6.36
N LYS A 369 -21.63 5.24 7.17
CA LYS A 369 -20.32 4.64 6.79
C LYS A 369 -20.23 3.15 7.17
N ILE A 370 -20.26 2.24 6.19
CA ILE A 370 -20.08 0.77 6.41
C ILE A 370 -18.65 0.37 6.81
N LEU A 371 -17.63 1.04 6.28
CA LEU A 371 -16.28 1.04 6.84
C LEU A 371 -15.92 2.48 7.19
N SER A 372 -15.33 2.67 8.37
CA SER A 372 -14.70 3.92 8.72
C SER A 372 -13.40 4.07 7.91
N ASP A 373 -12.92 5.30 7.78
CA ASP A 373 -11.76 5.55 6.91
C ASP A 373 -10.49 4.91 7.50
N GLU A 374 -10.42 4.81 8.83
CA GLU A 374 -9.37 4.15 9.62
C GLU A 374 -9.27 2.64 9.33
N ILE A 375 -10.41 1.93 9.22
CA ILE A 375 -10.41 0.49 8.92
C ILE A 375 -9.98 0.26 7.46
N MET A 376 -10.37 1.13 6.53
CA MET A 376 -9.87 1.06 5.15
C MET A 376 -8.37 1.33 5.08
N ILE A 377 -7.85 2.31 5.82
CA ILE A 377 -6.40 2.58 5.93
C ILE A 377 -5.65 1.34 6.45
N GLN A 378 -6.15 0.71 7.52
CA GLN A 378 -5.55 -0.52 8.06
C GLN A 378 -5.55 -1.67 7.05
N ILE A 379 -6.62 -1.86 6.28
CA ILE A 379 -6.68 -2.90 5.24
C ILE A 379 -5.70 -2.59 4.10
N LEU A 380 -5.64 -1.33 3.66
CA LEU A 380 -4.77 -0.88 2.57
C LEU A 380 -3.28 -1.02 2.90
N HIS A 381 -2.89 -0.97 4.17
CA HIS A 381 -1.51 -1.25 4.61
C HIS A 381 -1.09 -2.73 4.43
N PHE A 382 -2.00 -3.65 4.11
CA PHE A 382 -1.70 -5.03 3.71
C PHE A 382 -1.78 -5.25 2.19
N CYS A 383 -2.05 -4.20 1.40
CA CYS A 383 -2.08 -4.21 -0.06
C CYS A 383 -0.78 -3.63 -0.61
N ASN A 384 -0.43 -3.97 -1.85
CA ASN A 384 0.69 -3.33 -2.56
C ASN A 384 0.29 -1.96 -3.16
N TYR A 385 1.28 -1.15 -3.53
CA TYR A 385 1.08 0.21 -4.05
C TYR A 385 0.18 0.23 -5.30
N GLN A 386 0.24 -0.80 -6.15
CA GLN A 386 -0.62 -0.91 -7.33
C GLN A 386 -2.09 -1.14 -6.95
N GLU A 387 -2.35 -1.93 -5.92
CA GLU A 387 -3.68 -2.15 -5.34
C GLU A 387 -4.21 -0.91 -4.63
N ILE A 388 -3.37 -0.21 -3.86
CA ILE A 388 -3.74 1.04 -3.18
C ILE A 388 -4.10 2.13 -4.21
N LEU A 389 -3.31 2.27 -5.28
CA LEU A 389 -3.61 3.20 -6.38
C LEU A 389 -4.89 2.80 -7.13
N ARG A 390 -5.09 1.51 -7.42
CA ARG A 390 -6.35 1.01 -8.03
C ARG A 390 -7.56 1.29 -7.15
N PHE A 391 -7.44 1.09 -5.84
CA PHE A 391 -8.48 1.47 -4.87
C PHE A 391 -8.75 2.97 -4.93
N GLY A 392 -7.72 3.81 -4.89
CA GLY A 392 -7.83 5.28 -5.02
C GLY A 392 -8.58 5.73 -6.28
N MET A 393 -8.37 5.04 -7.41
CA MET A 393 -9.05 5.33 -8.67
C MET A 393 -10.55 4.95 -8.70
N THR A 394 -11.06 4.17 -7.74
CA THR A 394 -12.47 3.69 -7.80
C THR A 394 -13.52 4.78 -7.59
N CYS A 395 -13.31 5.72 -6.66
CA CYS A 395 -14.21 6.84 -6.43
C CYS A 395 -13.54 7.99 -5.65
N LYS A 396 -14.20 9.16 -5.61
CA LYS A 396 -13.71 10.36 -4.91
C LYS A 396 -13.37 10.11 -3.43
N ARG A 397 -14.12 9.26 -2.71
CA ARG A 397 -13.83 8.93 -1.31
C ARG A 397 -12.54 8.11 -1.19
N CYS A 398 -12.40 7.07 -1.99
CA CYS A 398 -11.21 6.22 -2.00
C CYS A 398 -9.96 7.02 -2.41
N TYR A 399 -10.08 7.88 -3.42
CA TYR A 399 -9.04 8.84 -3.80
C TYR A 399 -8.62 9.71 -2.61
N LEU A 400 -9.57 10.32 -1.90
CA LEU A 400 -9.25 11.15 -0.73
C LEU A 400 -8.59 10.33 0.39
N ILE A 401 -9.08 9.12 0.71
CA ILE A 401 -8.46 8.25 1.73
C ILE A 401 -6.98 8.01 1.40
N VAL A 402 -6.65 7.65 0.16
CA VAL A 402 -5.26 7.43 -0.27
C VAL A 402 -4.46 8.73 -0.25
N MET A 403 -5.01 9.81 -0.81
CA MET A 403 -4.29 11.07 -1.04
C MET A 403 -4.23 12.00 0.17
N THR A 404 -4.99 11.79 1.24
CA THR A 404 -4.90 12.61 2.48
C THR A 404 -4.37 11.87 3.69
N THR A 405 -4.07 10.57 3.58
CA THR A 405 -3.53 9.78 4.70
C THR A 405 -2.02 9.68 4.60
N THR A 406 -1.30 10.33 5.52
CA THR A 406 0.17 10.36 5.56
C THR A 406 0.81 8.98 5.55
N SER A 407 0.26 8.00 6.29
CA SER A 407 0.80 6.65 6.33
C SER A 407 0.64 5.91 5.00
N LEU A 408 -0.49 6.07 4.29
CA LEU A 408 -0.69 5.50 2.96
C LEU A 408 0.17 6.21 1.91
N GLN A 409 0.35 7.54 2.01
CA GLN A 409 1.31 8.24 1.15
C GLN A 409 2.73 7.74 1.37
N LEU A 410 3.19 7.60 2.61
CA LEU A 410 4.52 7.06 2.91
C LEU A 410 4.68 5.62 2.42
N HIS A 411 3.66 4.76 2.62
CA HIS A 411 3.67 3.40 2.09
C HIS A 411 3.76 3.37 0.57
N LEU A 412 3.00 4.21 -0.14
CA LEU A 412 3.09 4.36 -1.59
C LEU A 412 4.48 4.82 -2.04
N GLU A 413 5.06 5.83 -1.39
CA GLU A 413 6.38 6.38 -1.75
C GLU A 413 7.49 5.37 -1.47
N LEU A 414 7.47 4.69 -0.32
CA LEU A 414 8.44 3.64 -0.01
C LEU A 414 8.36 2.49 -1.03
N GLU A 415 7.20 1.86 -1.19
CA GLU A 415 7.08 0.66 -2.01
C GLU A 415 7.25 0.95 -3.52
N SER A 416 6.77 2.10 -4.02
CA SER A 416 6.96 2.47 -5.44
C SER A 416 8.41 2.86 -5.79
N ASN A 417 9.22 3.21 -4.79
CA ASN A 417 10.66 3.41 -4.93
C ASN A 417 11.48 2.17 -4.50
N GLY A 418 10.84 1.06 -4.13
CA GLY A 418 11.52 -0.16 -3.69
C GLY A 418 12.30 -0.02 -2.38
N LEU A 419 11.83 0.88 -1.49
CA LEU A 419 12.45 1.25 -0.21
C LEU A 419 11.70 0.63 0.98
N GLU A 420 12.44 0.28 2.04
CA GLU A 420 11.90 -0.19 3.32
C GLU A 420 12.55 0.56 4.50
N ILE A 421 11.82 0.71 5.61
CA ILE A 421 12.34 1.32 6.85
C ILE A 421 13.13 0.25 7.64
N ALA A 422 14.40 0.50 7.96
CA ALA A 422 15.23 -0.47 8.67
C ALA A 422 14.65 -0.96 10.02
N PRO A 423 14.83 -2.26 10.36
CA PRO A 423 14.48 -2.78 11.68
C PRO A 423 15.30 -2.12 12.81
N GLY A 424 14.63 -1.72 13.89
CA GLY A 424 15.23 -1.06 15.06
C GLY A 424 14.90 0.44 15.18
N SER A 425 14.55 1.08 14.07
CA SER A 425 14.04 2.47 13.98
C SER A 425 12.78 2.79 14.79
N ALA A 426 12.03 1.75 15.17
CA ALA A 426 10.63 1.85 15.58
C ALA A 426 10.40 1.95 17.11
N GLU A 427 11.44 2.04 17.94
CA GLU A 427 11.27 2.13 19.41
C GLU A 427 10.90 3.54 19.92
N GLY A 428 10.73 4.54 19.04
CA GLY A 428 10.57 5.94 19.45
C GLY A 428 9.67 6.82 18.57
N ASN A 429 8.36 6.53 18.53
CA ASN A 429 7.30 7.47 18.10
C ASN A 429 7.55 8.16 16.74
N SER A 430 8.00 7.38 15.76
CA SER A 430 8.45 7.84 14.43
C SER A 430 7.31 8.52 13.66
N ASN A 431 7.41 9.84 13.45
CA ASN A 431 6.38 10.63 12.79
C ASN A 431 6.44 10.42 11.26
N TYR A 432 5.51 9.63 10.71
CA TYR A 432 5.40 9.39 9.27
C TYR A 432 5.36 10.67 8.42
N ALA A 433 4.91 11.81 8.96
CA ALA A 433 4.93 13.08 8.24
C ALA A 433 6.36 13.60 8.02
N LEU A 434 7.24 13.48 9.01
CA LEU A 434 8.64 13.91 8.90
C LEU A 434 9.40 13.03 7.91
N ILE A 435 9.27 11.71 8.03
CA ILE A 435 9.92 10.74 7.11
C ILE A 435 9.47 11.00 5.67
N LEU A 436 8.16 11.21 5.45
CA LEU A 436 7.60 11.51 4.12
C LEU A 436 8.07 12.86 3.58
N GLU A 437 8.23 13.87 4.45
CA GLU A 437 8.74 15.18 4.06
C GLU A 437 10.22 15.12 3.69
N GLU A 438 11.05 14.49 4.53
CA GLU A 438 12.47 14.29 4.30
C GLU A 438 12.74 13.48 3.04
N LEU A 439 12.04 12.35 2.84
CA LEU A 439 12.14 11.53 1.63
C LEU A 439 11.88 12.37 0.36
N ARG A 440 10.82 13.18 0.37
CA ARG A 440 10.49 14.09 -0.75
C ARG A 440 11.50 15.22 -0.90
N ARG A 441 12.06 15.74 0.19
CA ARG A 441 13.07 16.81 0.19
C ARG A 441 14.37 16.33 -0.45
N TYR A 442 14.91 15.20 0.02
CA TYR A 442 16.06 14.53 -0.56
C TYR A 442 15.83 14.16 -2.03
N HIS A 443 14.67 13.59 -2.37
CA HIS A 443 14.33 13.24 -3.75
C HIS A 443 14.36 14.47 -4.67
N ASN A 444 13.78 15.60 -4.25
CA ASN A 444 13.81 16.84 -5.03
C ASN A 444 15.22 17.43 -5.14
N ALA A 445 16.00 17.46 -4.06
CA ALA A 445 17.37 17.98 -4.07
C ALA A 445 18.28 17.20 -5.03
N TRP A 446 18.15 15.87 -5.09
CA TRP A 446 18.85 15.02 -6.05
C TRP A 446 18.31 15.12 -7.49
N LEU A 447 17.01 15.39 -7.69
CA LEU A 447 16.44 15.63 -9.02
C LEU A 447 16.94 16.94 -9.64
N ASP A 448 17.06 17.99 -8.83
CA ASP A 448 17.45 19.33 -9.28
C ASP A 448 18.98 19.57 -9.23
N LEU A 449 19.75 18.61 -8.69
CA LEU A 449 21.21 18.72 -8.45
C LEU A 449 21.57 20.01 -7.70
N ASN A 450 20.81 20.31 -6.64
CA ASN A 450 21.00 21.51 -5.83
C ASN A 450 22.23 21.34 -4.93
N LEU A 451 23.42 21.67 -5.44
CA LEU A 451 24.70 21.55 -4.74
C LEU A 451 25.13 22.89 -4.15
N ASP A 452 25.73 22.83 -2.96
CA ASP A 452 26.55 23.90 -2.40
C ASP A 452 27.77 24.20 -3.29
N GLY A 453 28.39 25.37 -3.08
CA GLY A 453 29.68 25.69 -3.68
C GLY A 453 30.79 24.73 -3.21
N PRO A 454 31.84 24.52 -4.03
CA PRO A 454 32.91 23.60 -3.67
C PRO A 454 33.66 24.07 -2.42
N HIS A 455 33.77 23.18 -1.43
CA HIS A 455 34.73 23.30 -0.35
C HIS A 455 36.08 22.76 -0.83
N GLU A 456 36.87 23.63 -1.44
CA GLU A 456 38.22 23.31 -1.91
C GLU A 456 39.24 23.34 -0.77
N LYS A 457 40.18 22.39 -0.75
CA LYS A 457 41.26 22.39 0.24
C LYS A 457 42.58 21.84 -0.30
N ALA A 458 43.65 22.59 -0.07
CA ALA A 458 45.02 22.16 -0.33
C ALA A 458 45.50 21.16 0.73
N MET A 459 46.08 20.04 0.29
CA MET A 459 46.64 18.99 1.12
C MET A 459 48.13 19.25 1.40
N SER A 460 48.61 18.89 2.59
CA SER A 460 50.00 19.09 3.00
C SER A 460 50.87 17.87 2.72
N GLY A 461 51.96 18.05 1.97
CA GLY A 461 52.92 17.00 1.68
C GLY A 461 52.66 16.25 0.37
N GLN A 462 53.46 15.21 0.10
CA GLN A 462 53.29 14.37 -1.08
C GLN A 462 52.32 13.22 -0.75
N MET A 463 51.11 13.30 -1.31
CA MET A 463 50.13 12.22 -1.27
C MET A 463 50.65 11.01 -2.06
N VAL A 464 50.48 9.81 -1.50
CA VAL A 464 50.85 8.53 -2.17
C VAL A 464 49.62 7.70 -2.50
N LYS A 465 48.61 7.72 -1.63
CA LYS A 465 47.38 6.93 -1.76
C LYS A 465 46.27 7.60 -0.96
N TRP A 466 45.03 7.34 -1.34
CA TRP A 466 43.85 7.83 -0.64
C TRP A 466 42.71 6.80 -0.67
N ARG A 467 41.71 6.95 0.21
CA ARG A 467 40.43 6.22 0.15
C ARG A 467 39.32 7.05 0.79
N LEU A 468 38.13 6.99 0.20
CA LEU A 468 36.88 7.47 0.80
C LEU A 468 36.13 6.27 1.43
N ASN A 469 35.67 6.40 2.68
CA ASN A 469 34.87 5.39 3.37
C ASN A 469 34.10 6.00 4.56
N GLN A 470 32.85 5.60 4.80
CA GLN A 470 32.06 5.93 6.01
C GLN A 470 32.08 7.44 6.39
N GLY A 471 31.78 8.34 5.45
CA GLY A 471 31.78 9.78 5.69
C GLY A 471 33.17 10.40 5.92
N HIS A 472 34.25 9.66 5.62
CA HIS A 472 35.64 10.07 5.85
C HIS A 472 36.54 9.89 4.63
N TYR A 473 37.37 10.89 4.38
CA TYR A 473 38.46 10.84 3.42
C TYR A 473 39.78 10.56 4.13
N THR A 474 40.50 9.51 3.75
CA THR A 474 41.80 9.13 4.32
C THR A 474 42.92 9.27 3.31
N ILE A 475 43.98 9.97 3.68
CA ILE A 475 45.19 10.25 2.90
C ILE A 475 46.36 9.48 3.52
N VAL A 476 47.29 9.02 2.68
CA VAL A 476 48.56 8.41 3.08
C VAL A 476 49.74 9.25 2.58
N HIS A 477 50.68 9.58 3.47
CA HIS A 477 51.84 10.42 3.19
C HIS A 477 53.19 9.65 3.26
N LEU A 478 54.21 10.16 2.56
CA LEU A 478 55.59 9.69 2.68
C LEU A 478 56.23 10.14 3.99
N GLY A 479 56.70 9.19 4.79
CA GLY A 479 57.44 9.47 6.03
C GLY A 479 58.94 9.65 5.78
N GLY A 480 59.38 10.88 5.51
CA GLY A 480 60.80 11.22 5.41
C GLY A 480 61.49 10.71 4.14
N ALA A 481 62.79 10.40 4.22
CA ALA A 481 63.62 10.09 3.06
C ALA A 481 63.04 8.96 2.18
N ALA A 482 62.88 9.22 0.88
CA ALA A 482 62.03 8.51 -0.08
C ALA A 482 62.36 7.02 -0.39
N LEU A 483 63.24 6.39 0.38
CA LEU A 483 63.70 5.01 0.18
C LEU A 483 62.90 3.96 0.97
N PHE A 484 61.88 4.35 1.75
CA PHE A 484 61.27 3.48 2.76
C PHE A 484 59.75 3.32 2.72
N GLY A 485 59.05 3.82 1.69
CA GLY A 485 57.59 3.69 1.55
C GLY A 485 56.76 4.62 2.46
N PRO A 486 55.42 4.65 2.31
CA PRO A 486 54.55 5.48 3.12
C PRO A 486 54.43 4.96 4.55
N ARG A 487 54.23 5.88 5.50
CA ARG A 487 54.32 5.59 6.95
C ARG A 487 53.33 6.34 7.83
N SER A 488 52.59 7.30 7.30
CA SER A 488 51.56 8.00 8.06
C SER A 488 50.25 8.09 7.30
N LEU A 489 49.15 8.14 8.06
CA LEU A 489 47.83 8.43 7.52
C LEU A 489 47.17 9.61 8.24
N ASN A 490 46.39 10.37 7.49
CA ASN A 490 45.49 11.41 7.97
C ASN A 490 44.08 11.04 7.54
N SER A 491 43.08 11.14 8.41
CA SER A 491 41.71 10.75 8.08
C SER A 491 40.72 11.77 8.61
N VAL A 492 39.97 12.33 7.66
CA VAL A 492 39.28 13.62 7.72
C VAL A 492 37.79 13.40 7.48
N PRO A 493 36.90 13.82 8.39
CA PRO A 493 35.45 13.71 8.17
C PRO A 493 34.99 14.72 7.11
N LEU A 494 34.15 14.27 6.17
CA LEU A 494 33.58 15.13 5.12
C LEU A 494 32.73 16.27 5.70
N SER A 495 32.03 16.00 6.81
CA SER A 495 31.18 16.97 7.52
C SER A 495 31.94 18.12 8.18
N ASN A 496 33.26 17.98 8.41
CA ASN A 496 34.12 19.05 8.89
C ASN A 496 35.57 18.77 8.45
N PRO A 497 35.98 19.23 7.25
CA PRO A 497 37.23 18.81 6.63
C PRO A 497 38.47 19.51 7.21
N THR A 498 38.65 19.49 8.53
CA THR A 498 39.88 19.91 9.23
C THR A 498 40.90 18.77 9.26
N PHE A 499 42.16 19.03 8.89
CA PHE A 499 43.23 18.03 9.01
C PHE A 499 43.65 17.94 10.48
N GLY A 500 43.76 16.71 10.99
CA GLY A 500 44.39 16.43 12.28
C GLY A 500 45.90 16.23 12.15
N ASP A 501 46.55 15.84 13.24
CA ASP A 501 47.92 15.33 13.18
C ASP A 501 47.97 13.94 12.52
N ASP A 502 49.05 13.66 11.80
CA ASP A 502 49.30 12.39 11.12
C ASP A 502 49.57 11.26 12.13
N ILE A 503 48.82 10.15 12.03
CA ILE A 503 49.17 8.92 12.75
C ILE A 503 50.32 8.26 12.01
N THR A 504 51.51 8.26 12.61
CA THR A 504 52.73 7.66 12.06
C THR A 504 52.94 6.26 12.62
N TYR A 505 53.27 5.30 11.75
CA TYR A 505 53.48 3.90 12.09
C TYR A 505 54.96 3.50 12.08
N ASP A 506 55.33 2.56 12.95
CA ASP A 506 56.72 2.10 13.13
C ASP A 506 57.31 1.39 11.90
N GLN A 507 56.45 0.91 11.01
CA GLN A 507 56.80 0.17 9.79
C GLN A 507 56.05 0.77 8.60
N PRO A 508 56.62 0.71 7.38
CA PRO A 508 55.89 1.09 6.19
C PRO A 508 54.79 0.08 5.84
N PHE A 509 53.86 0.50 4.99
CA PHE A 509 52.80 -0.34 4.45
C PHE A 509 52.62 -0.04 2.94
N HIS A 510 51.98 -0.96 2.23
CA HIS A 510 51.73 -0.88 0.78
C HIS A 510 50.24 -0.72 0.45
N GLU A 511 49.36 -1.29 1.30
CA GLU A 511 47.90 -1.16 1.21
C GLU A 511 47.32 -0.93 2.61
N PHE A 512 46.17 -0.26 2.70
CA PHE A 512 45.47 0.00 3.95
C PHE A 512 43.95 -0.18 3.82
N TYR A 513 43.23 -0.26 4.95
CA TYR A 513 41.78 -0.09 5.05
C TYR A 513 41.46 0.59 6.39
N VAL A 514 40.41 1.41 6.43
CA VAL A 514 39.94 2.07 7.66
C VAL A 514 38.45 1.81 7.84
N ASP A 515 38.09 1.26 9.00
CA ASP A 515 36.72 1.12 9.49
C ASP A 515 36.60 1.92 10.80
N ARG A 516 36.04 3.13 10.71
CA ARG A 516 35.95 4.05 11.86
C ARG A 516 34.88 3.60 12.85
N ALA A 517 33.83 2.93 12.40
CA ALA A 517 32.78 2.39 13.27
C ALA A 517 33.31 1.32 14.25
N GLN A 518 34.39 0.62 13.88
CA GLN A 518 35.05 -0.38 14.72
C GLN A 518 36.39 0.05 15.32
N ASP A 519 36.79 1.32 15.19
CA ASP A 519 38.13 1.84 15.54
C ASP A 519 39.28 1.09 14.86
N LEU A 520 39.08 0.52 13.66
CA LEU A 520 40.04 -0.37 13.02
C LEU A 520 40.78 0.30 11.85
N VAL A 521 42.10 0.14 11.83
CA VAL A 521 42.95 0.32 10.65
C VAL A 521 43.63 -1.00 10.34
N VAL A 522 43.51 -1.46 9.11
CA VAL A 522 44.22 -2.63 8.58
C VAL A 522 45.37 -2.12 7.72
N LEU A 523 46.60 -2.52 8.01
CA LEU A 523 47.79 -2.15 7.23
C LEU A 523 48.43 -3.42 6.67
N ALA A 524 48.61 -3.50 5.35
CA ALA A 524 49.30 -4.60 4.69
C ALA A 524 50.68 -4.17 4.18
N ASP A 525 51.71 -4.94 4.55
CA ASP A 525 53.09 -4.78 4.12
C ASP A 525 53.60 -6.06 3.42
N ILE A 526 54.44 -5.91 2.40
CA ILE A 526 54.94 -7.02 1.58
C ILE A 526 56.44 -7.17 1.85
N TYR A 527 56.87 -8.36 2.27
CA TYR A 527 58.25 -8.58 2.70
C TYR A 527 59.23 -8.52 1.52
N ALA A 528 59.88 -7.38 1.32
CA ALA A 528 60.80 -7.10 0.20
C ALA A 528 62.00 -8.06 0.05
N GLN A 529 62.32 -8.87 1.06
CA GLN A 529 63.38 -9.90 0.98
C GLN A 529 62.87 -11.27 0.49
N ASN A 530 61.55 -11.49 0.48
CA ASN A 530 60.93 -12.70 -0.03
C ASN A 530 59.48 -12.39 -0.43
N ASN A 531 59.27 -12.04 -1.70
CA ASN A 531 58.01 -11.63 -2.33
C ASN A 531 56.91 -12.72 -2.34
N ARG A 532 56.89 -13.66 -1.38
CA ARG A 532 55.87 -14.69 -1.18
C ARG A 532 55.27 -14.65 0.22
N ARG A 533 55.54 -13.57 0.96
CA ARG A 533 55.00 -13.32 2.29
C ARG A 533 54.55 -11.88 2.41
N ALA A 534 53.45 -11.69 3.12
CA ALA A 534 52.97 -10.39 3.54
C ALA A 534 52.60 -10.40 5.03
N LYS A 535 52.62 -9.23 5.62
CA LYS A 535 52.21 -8.96 7.00
C LYS A 535 50.97 -8.09 6.94
N VAL A 536 49.95 -8.43 7.72
CA VAL A 536 48.78 -7.57 7.91
C VAL A 536 48.65 -7.24 9.37
N GLU A 537 48.74 -5.96 9.71
CA GLU A 537 48.61 -5.46 11.08
C GLU A 537 47.23 -4.86 11.30
N LEU A 538 46.67 -5.14 12.48
CA LEU A 538 45.39 -4.61 12.94
C LEU A 538 45.69 -3.54 14.00
N ARG A 539 45.48 -2.28 13.65
CA ARG A 539 45.76 -1.09 14.46
C ARG A 539 44.48 -0.37 14.86
N SER A 540 44.53 0.44 15.91
CA SER A 540 43.45 1.34 16.29
C SER A 540 43.47 2.60 15.41
N ALA A 541 42.30 3.04 14.94
CA ALA A 541 42.14 4.20 14.09
C ALA A 541 42.31 5.54 14.84
N GLN A 542 42.16 5.51 16.17
CA GLN A 542 42.38 6.66 17.06
C GLN A 542 43.83 6.77 17.54
N THR A 543 44.54 5.64 17.76
CA THR A 543 45.83 5.63 18.50
C THR A 543 47.01 5.07 17.71
N GLY A 544 46.79 4.39 16.58
CA GLY A 544 47.84 3.72 15.79
C GLY A 544 48.50 2.50 16.47
N LEU A 545 48.20 2.24 17.74
CA LEU A 545 48.64 1.05 18.49
C LEU A 545 47.90 -0.20 17.98
N PHE A 546 48.37 -1.40 18.34
CA PHE A 546 47.66 -2.64 18.01
C PHE A 546 46.22 -2.64 18.54
N HIS A 547 45.28 -3.10 17.70
CA HIS A 547 43.86 -3.02 17.99
C HIS A 547 43.48 -3.87 19.23
N PRO A 548 42.83 -3.31 20.27
CA PRO A 548 42.65 -3.98 21.56
C PRO A 548 41.74 -5.21 21.51
N LEU A 549 40.85 -5.30 20.50
CA LEU A 549 39.95 -6.46 20.29
C LEU A 549 40.55 -7.55 19.39
N ALA A 550 41.74 -7.36 18.82
CA ALA A 550 42.39 -8.37 17.98
C ALA A 550 43.27 -9.29 18.84
N CYS A 551 42.86 -10.56 19.01
CA CYS A 551 43.66 -11.57 19.71
C CYS A 551 45.01 -11.83 19.01
N HIS A 552 45.03 -11.67 17.68
CA HIS A 552 46.23 -11.76 16.85
C HIS A 552 46.35 -10.50 15.98
N PRO A 553 46.90 -9.38 16.52
CA PRO A 553 46.93 -8.09 15.83
C PRO A 553 48.00 -8.01 14.71
N THR A 554 48.60 -9.14 14.36
CA THR A 554 49.51 -9.32 13.23
C THR A 554 49.24 -10.67 12.60
N LEU A 555 48.74 -10.66 11.38
CA LEU A 555 48.54 -11.83 10.54
C LEU A 555 49.75 -11.96 9.60
N THR A 556 50.32 -13.16 9.48
CA THR A 556 51.39 -13.44 8.50
C THR A 556 50.82 -14.32 7.40
N LEU A 557 50.85 -13.82 6.18
CA LEU A 557 50.33 -14.48 5.00
C LEU A 557 51.50 -15.11 4.22
N GLN A 558 51.28 -16.30 3.66
CA GLN A 558 52.25 -16.95 2.78
C GLN A 558 51.55 -17.53 1.55
N THR A 559 51.98 -17.03 0.39
CA THR A 559 51.57 -17.47 -0.94
C THR A 559 52.57 -18.50 -1.49
N ASP A 560 52.13 -19.31 -2.44
CA ASP A 560 53.00 -20.18 -3.26
C ASP A 560 53.46 -19.51 -4.56
N PHE A 561 52.87 -18.37 -4.91
CA PHE A 561 53.23 -17.46 -6.01
C PHE A 561 53.96 -16.20 -5.52
N ARG A 562 54.57 -15.43 -6.43
CA ARG A 562 55.17 -14.13 -6.11
C ARG A 562 54.14 -13.00 -6.18
N ILE A 563 54.23 -12.10 -5.20
CA ILE A 563 53.44 -10.89 -5.10
C ILE A 563 54.28 -9.70 -5.62
N ASN A 564 53.71 -8.87 -6.49
CA ASN A 564 54.41 -7.72 -7.03
C ASN A 564 54.50 -6.60 -5.98
N ILE A 565 55.72 -6.16 -5.65
CA ILE A 565 55.96 -5.08 -4.67
C ILE A 565 56.01 -3.70 -5.34
N VAL A 566 56.18 -3.65 -6.67
CA VAL A 566 56.26 -2.41 -7.47
C VAL A 566 54.88 -1.96 -7.95
N ARG A 567 53.89 -2.87 -8.02
CA ARG A 567 52.49 -2.52 -8.28
C ARG A 567 51.75 -2.21 -6.97
N TYR A 568 51.29 -0.97 -6.81
CA TYR A 568 50.49 -0.51 -5.68
C TYR A 568 49.07 -1.13 -5.57
N GLU A 569 48.75 -2.07 -6.47
CA GLU A 569 47.45 -2.72 -6.66
C GLU A 569 47.51 -4.24 -6.42
N ALA A 570 48.64 -4.80 -5.98
CA ALA A 570 48.78 -6.25 -5.77
C ALA A 570 48.05 -6.79 -4.52
N PHE A 571 47.46 -5.90 -3.71
CA PHE A 571 46.73 -6.19 -2.48
C PHE A 571 45.41 -5.42 -2.48
N PHE A 572 44.33 -6.10 -2.07
CA PHE A 572 43.04 -5.47 -1.77
C PHE A 572 42.58 -5.93 -0.39
N LEU A 573 42.08 -5.00 0.42
CA LEU A 573 41.64 -5.21 1.79
C LEU A 573 40.20 -4.72 1.92
N SER A 574 39.34 -5.47 2.61
CA SER A 574 38.01 -4.98 3.01
C SER A 574 37.52 -5.61 4.32
N VAL A 575 36.74 -4.88 5.10
CA VAL A 575 36.22 -5.29 6.42
C VAL A 575 34.70 -5.22 6.42
N MET A 576 34.05 -6.28 6.90
CA MET A 576 32.59 -6.32 7.11
C MET A 576 32.29 -6.96 8.46
N GLY A 577 31.94 -6.14 9.45
CA GLY A 577 31.79 -6.57 10.83
C GLY A 577 33.08 -7.24 11.35
N ASN A 578 32.99 -8.51 11.78
CA ASN A 578 34.17 -9.26 12.23
C ASN A 578 35.02 -9.82 11.09
N LEU A 579 34.57 -9.76 9.83
CA LEU A 579 35.27 -10.37 8.70
C LEU A 579 36.27 -9.39 8.07
N LEU A 580 37.45 -9.90 7.74
CA LEU A 580 38.48 -9.22 6.95
C LEU A 580 38.79 -10.07 5.71
N ALA A 581 38.45 -9.54 4.53
CA ALA A 581 38.92 -10.07 3.26
C ALA A 581 40.26 -9.46 2.88
N ILE A 582 41.16 -10.31 2.40
CA ILE A 582 42.48 -9.97 1.89
C ILE A 582 42.63 -10.70 0.56
N MET A 583 42.61 -9.96 -0.55
CA MET A 583 42.87 -10.50 -1.88
C MET A 583 44.27 -10.12 -2.33
N ILE A 584 45.00 -11.09 -2.87
CA ILE A 584 46.40 -10.97 -3.30
C ILE A 584 46.48 -11.41 -4.76
N ASP A 585 46.92 -10.52 -5.66
CA ASP A 585 47.09 -10.84 -7.09
C ASP A 585 48.40 -11.60 -7.34
N ASP A 586 48.36 -12.55 -8.27
CA ASP A 586 49.53 -13.31 -8.71
C ASP A 586 50.28 -12.56 -9.82
N ASP A 587 51.53 -12.18 -9.54
CA ASP A 587 52.37 -11.48 -10.52
C ASP A 587 52.82 -12.43 -11.65
N GLU A 588 52.92 -13.73 -11.37
CA GLU A 588 53.43 -14.75 -12.29
C GLU A 588 52.30 -15.33 -13.18
N THR A 589 51.03 -15.29 -12.75
CA THR A 589 49.88 -15.90 -13.46
C THR A 589 48.62 -15.02 -13.45
N PRO A 590 47.66 -15.17 -14.37
CA PRO A 590 46.34 -14.54 -14.28
C PRO A 590 45.49 -15.26 -13.22
N SER A 591 45.83 -15.11 -11.94
CA SER A 591 45.05 -15.62 -10.81
C SER A 591 45.22 -14.73 -9.59
N TYR A 592 44.34 -14.90 -8.60
CA TYR A 592 44.44 -14.23 -7.31
C TYR A 592 44.11 -15.22 -6.20
N GLU A 593 44.41 -14.85 -4.96
CA GLU A 593 44.02 -15.60 -3.78
C GLU A 593 43.27 -14.70 -2.80
N LEU A 594 42.04 -15.08 -2.46
CA LEU A 594 41.19 -14.41 -1.48
C LEU A 594 41.23 -15.18 -0.16
N LEU A 595 41.67 -14.51 0.90
CA LEU A 595 41.70 -14.99 2.27
C LEU A 595 40.65 -14.23 3.08
N VAL A 596 39.78 -14.95 3.79
CA VAL A 596 38.78 -14.35 4.69
C VAL A 596 39.09 -14.77 6.11
N PHE A 597 39.38 -13.81 6.97
CA PHE A 597 39.65 -13.99 8.39
C PHE A 597 38.49 -13.45 9.24
N ASP A 598 38.26 -14.02 10.42
CA ASP A 598 37.71 -13.23 11.53
C ASP A 598 38.87 -12.46 12.15
N TRP A 599 38.86 -11.13 12.02
CA TRP A 599 39.99 -10.30 12.44
C TRP A 599 40.11 -10.18 13.97
N LYS A 600 39.02 -10.42 14.73
CA LYS A 600 39.04 -10.39 16.19
C LYS A 600 39.71 -11.62 16.75
N SER A 601 39.34 -12.82 16.27
CA SER A 601 39.98 -14.07 16.69
C SER A 601 41.31 -14.37 15.96
N GLY A 602 41.53 -13.79 14.78
CA GLY A 602 42.66 -14.11 13.88
C GLY A 602 42.51 -15.42 13.12
N ILE A 603 41.33 -16.06 13.17
CA ILE A 603 41.08 -17.35 12.51
C ILE A 603 40.82 -17.14 11.02
N LEU A 604 41.57 -17.85 10.17
CA LEU A 604 41.26 -17.97 8.74
C LEU A 604 39.99 -18.80 8.57
N ILE A 605 38.92 -18.17 8.10
CA ILE A 605 37.62 -18.79 7.83
C ILE A 605 37.61 -19.45 6.45
N ASN A 606 38.15 -18.78 5.43
CA ASN A 606 38.12 -19.28 4.05
C ASN A 606 39.37 -18.85 3.24
N ARG A 607 39.75 -19.67 2.26
CA ARG A 607 40.85 -19.44 1.31
C ARG A 607 40.39 -19.90 -0.07
N ILE A 608 40.18 -18.96 -0.97
CA ILE A 608 39.60 -19.17 -2.30
C ILE A 608 40.64 -18.80 -3.35
N ARG A 609 40.85 -19.69 -4.33
CA ARG A 609 41.68 -19.44 -5.51
C ARG A 609 40.92 -19.89 -6.77
N PRO A 610 40.81 -19.06 -7.83
CA PRO A 610 40.17 -19.46 -9.08
C PRO A 610 40.89 -20.62 -9.76
N ILE A 611 40.13 -21.48 -10.44
CA ILE A 611 40.67 -22.62 -11.19
C ILE A 611 41.31 -22.17 -12.53
N SER A 612 40.92 -21.00 -13.05
CA SER A 612 41.50 -20.44 -14.28
C SER A 612 41.39 -18.91 -14.37
N GLY A 613 42.50 -18.24 -14.62
CA GLY A 613 42.60 -17.39 -15.82
C GLY A 613 42.10 -15.94 -15.78
N CYS A 614 41.87 -15.33 -14.62
CA CYS A 614 41.58 -13.89 -14.53
C CYS A 614 42.46 -13.22 -13.46
N GLY A 615 43.00 -12.04 -13.79
CA GLY A 615 43.70 -11.19 -12.81
C GLY A 615 42.69 -10.47 -11.91
N ALA A 616 43.11 -10.05 -10.72
CA ALA A 616 42.27 -9.27 -9.83
C ALA A 616 42.40 -7.76 -10.08
N ALA A 617 41.26 -7.07 -10.09
CA ALA A 617 41.19 -5.62 -9.88
C ALA A 617 39.85 -5.26 -9.23
N GLY A 618 39.89 -4.64 -8.05
CA GLY A 618 38.70 -4.13 -7.37
C GLY A 618 38.52 -4.60 -5.92
N ASP A 619 37.55 -4.00 -5.24
CA ASP A 619 37.18 -4.34 -3.86
C ASP A 619 36.43 -5.69 -3.77
N THR A 620 36.49 -6.31 -2.59
CA THR A 620 36.14 -7.73 -2.36
C THR A 620 34.90 -7.97 -1.50
N ILE A 621 34.33 -6.91 -0.92
CA ILE A 621 33.15 -6.94 -0.06
C ILE A 621 32.38 -5.62 -0.26
N ASP A 622 31.05 -5.68 -0.41
CA ASP A 622 30.16 -4.58 -0.03
C ASP A 622 29.65 -4.85 1.40
N ASP A 623 29.27 -3.82 2.17
CA ASP A 623 28.98 -3.91 3.63
C ASP A 623 27.91 -4.94 4.07
N VAL A 624 27.32 -5.66 3.12
CA VAL A 624 26.24 -6.63 3.29
C VAL A 624 26.57 -8.00 2.64
N ASN A 625 27.41 -8.05 1.59
CA ASN A 625 27.69 -9.25 0.79
C ASN A 625 29.18 -9.38 0.39
N LEU A 626 29.67 -10.62 0.41
CA LEU A 626 30.95 -11.00 -0.19
C LEU A 626 30.85 -10.96 -1.73
N LYS A 627 31.16 -9.83 -2.37
CA LYS A 627 31.26 -9.67 -3.83
C LYS A 627 32.70 -9.46 -4.26
N VAL A 628 33.25 -10.40 -5.04
CA VAL A 628 34.60 -10.29 -5.60
C VAL A 628 34.52 -9.77 -7.04
N PHE A 629 35.03 -8.57 -7.28
CA PHE A 629 35.24 -8.08 -8.65
C PHE A 629 36.51 -8.69 -9.25
N VAL A 630 36.45 -9.01 -10.55
CA VAL A 630 37.51 -9.70 -11.29
C VAL A 630 37.60 -9.07 -12.69
N ASP A 631 38.72 -8.43 -13.01
CA ASP A 631 38.91 -7.81 -14.32
C ASP A 631 39.42 -8.86 -15.35
N THR A 632 38.69 -8.98 -16.45
CA THR A 632 39.00 -9.90 -17.55
C THR A 632 40.00 -9.34 -18.57
N ASN A 633 40.53 -8.12 -18.41
CA ASN A 633 41.43 -7.47 -19.37
C ASN A 633 42.81 -8.13 -19.59
N ARG A 634 43.16 -9.24 -18.91
CA ARG A 634 44.27 -10.12 -19.36
C ARG A 634 43.83 -10.97 -20.56
N LEU A 635 43.76 -10.35 -21.74
CA LEU A 635 43.57 -11.00 -23.05
C LEU A 635 44.74 -11.96 -23.38
N LEU A 636 44.69 -13.18 -22.84
CA LEU A 636 45.54 -14.29 -23.27
C LEU A 636 45.04 -14.82 -24.63
N THR A 637 45.60 -14.27 -25.70
CA THR A 637 45.40 -14.77 -27.07
C THR A 637 46.22 -16.05 -27.29
N PHE A 638 45.60 -17.20 -27.06
CA PHE A 638 46.10 -18.47 -27.61
C PHE A 638 45.59 -18.63 -29.04
N ALA A 639 46.48 -18.42 -30.03
CA ALA A 639 46.19 -18.68 -31.44
C ALA A 639 46.56 -20.14 -31.80
N GLU A 640 45.65 -20.87 -32.47
CA GLU A 640 45.91 -22.25 -32.92
C GLU A 640 46.87 -22.36 -34.13
N ASP A 641 47.21 -21.26 -34.82
CA ASP A 641 47.99 -21.27 -36.07
C ASP A 641 49.29 -20.42 -36.04
N GLY A 642 50.23 -20.80 -35.17
CA GLY A 642 51.67 -20.52 -35.34
C GLY A 642 52.15 -19.06 -35.17
N PRO A 643 53.49 -18.84 -35.16
CA PRO A 643 54.07 -17.53 -34.85
C PRO A 643 54.06 -16.61 -36.06
N LYS A 644 53.05 -15.72 -36.14
CA LYS A 644 53.18 -14.47 -36.89
C LYS A 644 53.60 -13.36 -35.95
N THR A 645 54.81 -12.84 -36.16
CA THR A 645 55.28 -11.61 -35.50
C THR A 645 54.39 -10.44 -35.90
N VAL A 646 53.55 -9.98 -34.96
CA VAL A 646 52.95 -8.65 -35.03
C VAL A 646 53.92 -7.68 -34.33
N PRO A 647 54.25 -6.51 -34.90
CA PRO A 647 55.21 -5.60 -34.29
C PRO A 647 54.74 -5.07 -32.93
N TRP A 648 55.69 -4.64 -32.10
CA TRP A 648 55.41 -3.72 -31.01
C TRP A 648 54.63 -2.52 -31.56
N VAL A 649 53.43 -2.29 -31.04
CA VAL A 649 52.72 -1.02 -31.26
C VAL A 649 53.49 0.03 -30.46
N SER A 650 54.20 0.89 -31.18
CA SER A 650 54.88 2.05 -30.60
C SER A 650 53.88 2.96 -29.88
N ALA A 651 54.29 3.53 -28.75
CA ALA A 651 53.53 4.57 -28.07
C ALA A 651 53.11 5.67 -29.09
N GLY A 652 51.80 5.92 -29.20
CA GLY A 652 51.26 6.87 -30.18
C GLY A 652 49.75 6.83 -30.36
N GLU A 653 49.11 5.65 -30.24
CA GLU A 653 47.66 5.50 -30.44
C GLU A 653 47.00 4.68 -29.32
N THR A 654 46.73 5.34 -28.19
CA THR A 654 45.62 4.93 -27.32
C THR A 654 44.30 5.19 -28.05
N PRO A 655 43.27 4.33 -27.90
CA PRO A 655 41.92 4.70 -28.32
C PRO A 655 41.50 5.95 -27.54
N GLN A 656 41.30 7.07 -28.25
CA GLN A 656 40.68 8.25 -27.65
C GLN A 656 39.21 7.92 -27.37
N PHE A 657 38.92 7.49 -26.14
CA PHE A 657 37.58 7.59 -25.59
C PHE A 657 37.20 9.08 -25.59
N PRO A 658 36.19 9.53 -26.35
CA PRO A 658 35.95 10.98 -26.50
C PRO A 658 35.21 11.62 -25.31
N TYR A 659 34.91 10.85 -24.26
CA TYR A 659 33.93 11.23 -23.25
C TYR A 659 34.31 10.75 -21.84
N ASP A 660 34.32 11.70 -20.92
CA ASP A 660 34.63 11.52 -19.51
C ASP A 660 33.34 11.25 -18.74
N LEU A 661 33.31 10.13 -18.00
CA LEU A 661 32.08 9.55 -17.46
C LEU A 661 32.08 9.52 -15.93
N ALA A 662 30.96 9.89 -15.34
CA ALA A 662 30.67 9.76 -13.91
C ALA A 662 29.26 9.18 -13.70
N VAL A 663 29.06 8.47 -12.59
CA VAL A 663 27.85 7.70 -12.26
C VAL A 663 27.26 8.23 -10.95
N PHE A 664 25.95 8.47 -10.89
CA PHE A 664 25.26 9.13 -9.78
C PHE A 664 23.84 8.57 -9.63
N ASP A 665 23.28 8.42 -8.42
CA ASP A 665 21.93 7.88 -8.22
C ASP A 665 21.16 8.65 -7.12
N PHE A 666 19.85 8.52 -6.87
CA PHE A 666 18.87 7.47 -7.24
C PHE A 666 17.52 8.08 -7.69
N SER A 667 16.73 7.36 -8.50
CA SER A 667 15.24 7.19 -8.38
C SER A 667 14.61 6.55 -9.64
N PRO A 668 13.43 5.92 -9.53
CA PRO A 668 12.61 5.51 -10.67
C PRO A 668 11.72 6.67 -11.19
N GLN A 669 11.71 6.84 -12.51
CA GLN A 669 10.70 7.60 -13.27
C GLN A 669 10.53 9.11 -13.01
N ALA A 670 11.63 9.87 -13.03
CA ALA A 670 11.54 11.34 -13.13
C ALA A 670 12.57 11.96 -14.09
N ILE A 671 12.57 11.55 -15.38
CA ILE A 671 13.34 12.26 -16.43
C ILE A 671 12.43 12.68 -17.58
N ARG A 672 12.50 13.97 -17.94
CA ARG A 672 12.22 14.42 -19.31
C ARG A 672 13.50 14.24 -20.09
N GLN A 673 13.53 13.34 -21.09
CA GLN A 673 14.63 13.32 -22.05
C GLN A 673 14.78 14.74 -22.64
N ARG A 674 15.98 15.32 -22.50
CA ARG A 674 16.41 16.39 -23.41
C ARG A 674 17.02 15.67 -24.60
N ASP A 675 16.24 15.59 -25.67
CA ASP A 675 16.67 15.05 -26.95
C ASP A 675 17.86 15.87 -27.46
N THR A 676 19.05 15.26 -27.51
CA THR A 676 20.20 15.74 -28.28
C THR A 676 20.54 14.65 -29.30
N ASP A 677 20.78 15.03 -30.56
CA ASP A 677 20.87 14.06 -31.66
C ASP A 677 22.00 13.01 -31.50
N TYR A 678 22.98 13.27 -30.63
CA TYR A 678 24.05 12.33 -30.27
C TYR A 678 23.56 11.08 -29.50
N ALA A 679 22.56 11.22 -28.64
CA ALA A 679 22.09 10.14 -27.74
C ALA A 679 21.31 9.01 -28.45
N ARG A 680 21.24 9.04 -29.79
CA ARG A 680 20.45 8.11 -30.61
C ARG A 680 21.31 7.09 -31.38
N THR A 681 22.62 7.08 -31.18
CA THR A 681 23.50 6.08 -31.81
C THR A 681 23.48 4.76 -31.04
N THR A 682 23.18 3.66 -31.75
CA THR A 682 22.95 2.35 -31.12
C THR A 682 24.19 1.81 -30.39
N ASN A 683 25.39 2.15 -30.86
CA ASN A 683 26.67 1.80 -30.23
C ASN A 683 26.79 2.35 -28.81
N TYR A 684 26.55 3.66 -28.61
CA TYR A 684 26.80 4.36 -27.35
C TYR A 684 26.06 3.71 -26.18
N ARG A 685 24.78 3.38 -26.38
CA ARG A 685 23.96 2.69 -25.38
C ARG A 685 24.48 1.27 -25.08
N SER A 686 24.83 0.49 -26.10
CA SER A 686 25.37 -0.87 -25.90
C SER A 686 26.76 -0.87 -25.25
N GLU A 687 27.55 0.17 -25.46
CA GLU A 687 28.86 0.37 -24.81
C GLU A 687 28.68 0.70 -23.32
N LEU A 688 27.73 1.59 -22.97
CA LEU A 688 27.39 1.87 -21.57
C LEU A 688 26.77 0.66 -20.85
N GLU A 689 25.86 -0.07 -21.50
CA GLU A 689 25.31 -1.34 -20.98
C GLU A 689 26.45 -2.36 -20.75
N SER A 690 27.45 -2.43 -21.65
CA SER A 690 28.65 -3.26 -21.48
C SER A 690 29.52 -2.85 -20.29
N VAL A 691 29.76 -1.55 -20.06
CA VAL A 691 30.57 -1.09 -18.91
C VAL A 691 29.93 -1.50 -17.58
N VAL A 692 28.61 -1.33 -17.45
CA VAL A 692 27.85 -1.68 -16.24
C VAL A 692 27.74 -3.20 -16.06
N LEU A 693 27.44 -3.96 -17.13
CA LEU A 693 27.26 -5.42 -17.05
C LEU A 693 28.55 -6.19 -16.74
N ASN A 694 29.71 -5.65 -17.12
CA ASN A 694 31.02 -6.28 -16.89
C ASN A 694 31.74 -5.76 -15.63
N GLY A 695 31.18 -4.78 -14.92
CA GLY A 695 31.72 -4.31 -13.64
C GLY A 695 33.04 -3.52 -13.72
N TYR A 696 33.37 -2.94 -14.87
CA TYR A 696 34.60 -2.15 -15.03
C TYR A 696 34.56 -0.86 -14.21
N ARG A 697 35.62 -0.57 -13.44
CA ARG A 697 35.87 0.81 -12.95
C ARG A 697 36.33 1.67 -14.11
N MET A 698 35.70 2.83 -14.30
CA MET A 698 36.24 3.88 -15.16
C MET A 698 37.21 4.74 -14.35
N ASN A 699 38.51 4.48 -14.49
CA ASN A 699 39.55 5.46 -14.16
C ASN A 699 39.65 6.43 -15.33
N GLY A 700 39.22 7.68 -15.13
CA GLY A 700 39.48 8.76 -16.09
C GLY A 700 40.96 9.15 -16.06
N TYR A 701 41.58 9.28 -17.24
CA TYR A 701 42.94 9.80 -17.37
C TYR A 701 43.01 10.82 -18.52
N ASN A 702 43.58 12.00 -18.22
CA ASN A 702 43.88 13.13 -19.10
C ASN A 702 42.69 13.84 -19.79
N LEU A 703 42.36 15.04 -19.29
CA LEU A 703 41.33 15.93 -19.83
C LEU A 703 41.94 17.16 -20.50
N THR A 704 42.05 17.18 -21.83
CA THR A 704 42.41 18.37 -22.61
C THR A 704 41.57 18.53 -23.88
N SER A 705 40.28 18.85 -23.74
CA SER A 705 39.53 19.51 -24.81
C SER A 705 38.47 20.47 -24.25
N SER A 706 38.26 21.60 -24.92
CA SER A 706 37.65 22.80 -24.34
C SER A 706 36.17 23.06 -24.75
N GLU A 707 35.52 22.16 -25.49
CA GLU A 707 34.30 22.48 -26.25
C GLU A 707 33.13 21.49 -26.11
N VAL A 708 32.66 21.17 -24.89
CA VAL A 708 31.32 20.59 -24.67
C VAL A 708 30.58 21.23 -23.48
N THR A 709 29.48 21.93 -23.76
CA THR A 709 28.70 22.72 -22.77
C THR A 709 27.36 22.09 -22.33
N HIS A 710 27.14 20.80 -22.57
CA HIS A 710 25.87 20.13 -22.27
C HIS A 710 26.09 18.76 -21.60
N GLY A 711 25.62 18.60 -20.35
CA GLY A 711 25.64 17.32 -19.63
C GLY A 711 24.60 16.34 -20.16
N LEU A 712 24.92 15.04 -20.10
CA LEU A 712 24.12 13.94 -20.63
C LEU A 712 23.65 13.02 -19.49
N ILE A 713 22.42 12.49 -19.58
CA ILE A 713 21.81 11.65 -18.53
C ILE A 713 21.12 10.44 -19.16
N GLU A 714 21.49 9.22 -18.76
CA GLU A 714 20.85 7.95 -19.16
C GLU A 714 20.69 6.99 -17.96
N THR A 715 19.89 5.92 -18.09
CA THR A 715 19.49 5.00 -17.00
C THR A 715 19.70 3.54 -17.41
N ILE A 716 20.29 2.71 -16.52
CA ILE A 716 20.74 1.35 -16.83
C ILE A 716 20.39 0.35 -15.69
N GLY A 717 19.73 -0.76 -16.05
CA GLY A 717 19.65 -2.03 -15.28
C GLY A 717 18.87 -2.02 -13.94
N SER A 718 17.65 -2.55 -13.92
CA SER A 718 16.67 -2.44 -12.81
C SER A 718 16.73 -3.52 -11.71
N ASP A 719 17.86 -4.22 -11.56
CA ASP A 719 17.82 -5.63 -11.15
C ASP A 719 18.64 -5.95 -9.86
N LEU A 720 19.22 -4.95 -9.17
CA LEU A 720 20.20 -5.14 -8.08
C LEU A 720 19.90 -4.32 -6.81
N PRO A 721 19.86 -4.93 -5.60
CA PRO A 721 19.70 -4.22 -4.34
C PRO A 721 20.98 -3.56 -3.80
N THR A 722 20.85 -2.38 -3.18
CA THR A 722 21.90 -1.60 -2.51
C THR A 722 21.39 -1.04 -1.16
N ILE A 723 22.15 -1.08 -0.07
CA ILE A 723 21.75 -0.48 1.22
C ILE A 723 22.38 0.90 1.38
N ILE A 724 21.57 1.90 1.74
CA ILE A 724 21.94 3.29 1.98
C ILE A 724 21.93 3.54 3.49
N THR A 725 23.07 3.92 4.05
CA THR A 725 23.27 4.16 5.49
C THR A 725 23.50 5.63 5.86
N ASP A 726 24.00 6.45 4.93
CA ASP A 726 24.34 7.85 5.18
C ASP A 726 23.22 8.82 4.76
N GLY A 727 23.06 9.91 5.52
CA GLY A 727 22.02 10.92 5.34
C GLY A 727 20.65 10.58 5.94
N PHE A 728 20.40 9.31 6.27
CA PHE A 728 19.16 8.84 6.91
C PHE A 728 19.40 8.46 8.38
N LYS A 729 18.42 8.75 9.23
CA LYS A 729 18.47 8.37 10.65
C LYS A 729 18.40 6.85 10.86
N ASP A 730 17.78 6.16 9.90
CA ASP A 730 17.57 4.72 9.86
C ASP A 730 17.92 4.22 8.44
N PRO A 731 18.70 3.14 8.26
CA PRO A 731 19.10 2.69 6.92
C PRO A 731 17.93 2.33 6.00
N VAL A 732 18.17 2.40 4.68
CA VAL A 732 17.16 2.13 3.65
C VAL A 732 17.74 1.21 2.57
N VAL A 733 17.01 0.15 2.21
CA VAL A 733 17.40 -0.73 1.08
C VAL A 733 16.77 -0.19 -0.21
N SER A 734 17.57 0.07 -1.23
CA SER A 734 17.17 0.48 -2.58
C SER A 734 17.25 -0.70 -3.54
N ASN A 735 16.24 -0.88 -4.41
CA ASN A 735 16.20 -1.93 -5.44
C ASN A 735 16.12 -1.32 -6.87
N LEU A 736 16.83 -0.21 -7.10
CA LEU A 736 16.60 0.69 -8.24
C LEU A 736 17.70 0.63 -9.32
N PRO A 737 17.37 0.96 -10.58
CA PRO A 737 18.36 1.09 -11.66
C PRO A 737 19.24 2.33 -11.51
N TYR A 738 20.53 2.17 -11.84
CA TYR A 738 21.53 3.22 -11.84
C TYR A 738 21.25 4.31 -12.88
N ARG A 739 21.51 5.58 -12.54
CA ARG A 739 21.69 6.66 -13.51
C ARG A 739 23.18 6.93 -13.80
N VAL A 740 23.45 7.33 -15.03
CA VAL A 740 24.74 7.90 -15.46
C VAL A 740 24.51 9.39 -15.71
N VAL A 741 25.34 10.26 -15.13
CA VAL A 741 25.27 11.72 -15.32
C VAL A 741 26.67 12.23 -15.65
N THR A 742 26.89 12.70 -16.87
CA THR A 742 28.09 13.47 -17.20
C THR A 742 27.79 14.96 -17.06
N LYS A 743 28.73 15.73 -16.51
CA LYS A 743 28.61 17.20 -16.41
C LYS A 743 29.88 17.88 -16.86
N GLY A 744 29.73 18.89 -17.72
CA GLY A 744 30.83 19.76 -18.10
C GLY A 744 31.28 20.69 -16.97
N GLN A 745 32.58 21.02 -16.99
CA GLN A 745 33.24 22.02 -16.14
C GLN A 745 33.00 21.88 -14.63
N ALA A 746 33.21 20.67 -14.10
CA ALA A 746 33.90 20.57 -12.82
C ALA A 746 35.40 20.59 -13.13
N HIS A 747 36.01 21.78 -13.09
CA HIS A 747 37.43 21.95 -13.42
C HIS A 747 38.32 21.16 -12.44
N TRP A 748 39.57 20.93 -12.87
CA TRP A 748 40.73 20.53 -12.06
C TRP A 748 40.79 19.16 -11.37
N ALA A 749 39.75 18.33 -11.24
CA ALA A 749 39.87 17.01 -10.57
C ALA A 749 40.13 15.83 -11.54
N GLU A 750 40.99 14.89 -11.13
CA GLU A 750 41.35 13.67 -11.86
C GLU A 750 40.40 12.48 -11.58
N GLY A 751 39.76 12.46 -10.41
CA GLY A 751 38.82 11.41 -10.02
C GLY A 751 37.68 11.93 -9.14
N TRP A 752 36.51 11.31 -9.27
CA TRP A 752 35.27 11.68 -8.59
C TRP A 752 34.63 10.48 -7.89
N THR A 753 34.00 10.71 -6.73
CA THR A 753 33.31 9.69 -5.94
C THR A 753 32.19 10.31 -5.09
N ILE A 754 31.26 9.50 -4.60
CA ILE A 754 30.07 9.93 -3.83
C ILE A 754 30.11 9.24 -2.46
N ASP A 755 29.68 9.96 -1.41
CA ASP A 755 29.54 9.43 -0.05
C ASP A 755 28.40 10.18 0.67
N GLY A 756 27.26 9.48 0.83
CA GLY A 756 26.01 10.05 1.34
C GLY A 756 25.52 11.26 0.51
N GLU A 757 25.45 12.41 1.18
CA GLU A 757 25.06 13.71 0.59
C GLU A 757 26.21 14.48 -0.08
N HIS A 758 27.41 13.89 -0.18
CA HIS A 758 28.61 14.56 -0.69
C HIS A 758 29.09 13.98 -2.04
N ILE A 759 29.58 14.88 -2.90
CA ILE A 759 30.32 14.55 -4.12
C ILE A 759 31.75 15.06 -3.92
N VAL A 760 32.75 14.19 -4.06
CA VAL A 760 34.15 14.48 -3.76
C VAL A 760 35.00 14.32 -5.02
N GLY A 761 35.76 15.35 -5.38
CA GLY A 761 36.73 15.36 -6.48
C GLY A 761 38.16 15.54 -5.98
N ILE A 762 39.13 14.82 -6.55
CA ILE A 762 40.54 14.81 -6.11
C ILE A 762 41.48 14.99 -7.32
N ASN A 763 42.57 15.74 -7.13
CA ASN A 763 43.67 15.89 -8.09
C ASN A 763 44.99 15.39 -7.46
N SER A 764 45.72 14.50 -8.13
CA SER A 764 46.75 13.65 -7.55
C SER A 764 48.11 13.56 -8.27
N MET A 765 48.24 13.87 -9.57
CA MET A 765 49.50 13.60 -10.30
C MET A 765 50.45 14.79 -10.48
N GLY A 766 51.75 14.47 -10.48
CA GLY A 766 52.84 15.37 -10.85
C GLY A 766 53.93 14.66 -11.66
N SER A 767 53.84 14.77 -12.99
CA SER A 767 54.90 14.58 -14.01
C SER A 767 54.22 14.79 -15.37
N GLU A 768 54.62 15.68 -16.29
CA GLU A 768 55.84 16.48 -16.51
C GLU A 768 55.45 17.97 -16.75
N PRO A 769 56.40 18.92 -16.90
CA PRO A 769 56.06 20.21 -17.53
C PRO A 769 55.63 19.96 -18.98
N VAL A 770 54.40 20.36 -19.33
CA VAL A 770 53.96 20.40 -20.73
C VAL A 770 54.66 21.58 -21.39
N ASP A 771 55.65 21.28 -22.23
CA ASP A 771 56.43 22.27 -22.96
C ASP A 771 55.59 22.77 -24.16
N SER A 772 54.78 23.82 -23.96
CA SER A 772 54.06 24.49 -25.04
C SER A 772 53.77 25.98 -24.75
N ASP A 773 54.37 26.83 -25.57
CA ASP A 773 54.33 28.31 -25.70
C ASP A 773 52.95 29.03 -25.61
N ASP A 774 52.12 28.83 -24.57
CA ASP A 774 50.84 29.55 -24.40
C ASP A 774 50.69 30.21 -23.00
N ASP A 775 50.84 31.54 -22.97
CA ASP A 775 51.06 32.41 -21.79
C ASP A 775 49.81 32.63 -20.88
N ASN A 776 48.83 31.71 -20.84
CA ASN A 776 47.48 32.00 -20.29
C ASN A 776 46.78 30.90 -19.46
N PHE A 777 47.50 29.91 -18.91
CA PHE A 777 46.92 28.98 -17.93
C PHE A 777 47.27 29.39 -16.49
N GLU A 778 46.25 29.57 -15.64
CA GLU A 778 46.43 29.70 -14.18
C GLU A 778 47.04 28.40 -13.61
N GLU A 779 47.97 28.52 -12.66
CA GLU A 779 48.60 27.36 -12.02
C GLU A 779 47.55 26.47 -11.33
N ILE A 780 47.29 25.28 -11.87
CA ILE A 780 46.40 24.30 -11.24
C ILE A 780 47.01 23.90 -9.88
N PRO A 781 46.33 24.16 -8.74
CA PRO A 781 46.87 23.87 -7.42
C PRO A 781 46.97 22.37 -7.19
N ARG A 782 48.21 21.88 -7.07
CA ARG A 782 48.54 20.46 -6.90
C ARG A 782 48.12 19.95 -5.52
N ASN A 783 47.69 18.70 -5.45
CA ASN A 783 47.23 18.03 -4.23
C ASN A 783 46.02 18.74 -3.57
N ASN A 784 44.94 18.95 -4.33
CA ASN A 784 43.68 19.51 -3.82
C ASN A 784 42.55 18.47 -3.76
N ILE A 785 41.60 18.71 -2.85
CA ILE A 785 40.30 18.01 -2.74
C ILE A 785 39.16 19.02 -2.83
N ALA A 786 38.12 18.71 -3.62
CA ALA A 786 36.87 19.46 -3.73
C ALA A 786 35.75 18.64 -3.10
N ILE A 787 35.00 19.23 -2.17
CA ILE A 787 33.82 18.59 -1.59
C ILE A 787 32.61 19.46 -1.91
N TYR A 788 31.66 18.92 -2.67
CA TYR A 788 30.33 19.48 -2.87
C TYR A 788 29.36 18.76 -1.95
N LYS A 789 28.42 19.49 -1.36
CA LYS A 789 27.36 18.95 -0.54
C LYS A 789 26.00 19.21 -1.19
N LEU A 790 25.06 18.29 -1.06
CA LEU A 790 23.67 18.49 -1.47
C LEU A 790 22.96 19.45 -0.49
N GLN A 791 22.34 20.50 -1.03
CA GLN A 791 21.46 21.38 -0.26
C GLN A 791 20.06 20.74 -0.14
N VAL A 792 19.79 20.18 1.04
CA VAL A 792 18.56 19.46 1.41
C VAL A 792 17.62 20.34 2.23
#